data_AF-A0A6P0RSI9-F1
#
_entry.id   AF-A0A6P0RSI9-F1
#
_cell.length_a   1.000
_cell.length_b   1.000
_cell.length_c   1.000
_cell.angle_alpha   90.00
_cell.angle_beta   90.00
_cell.angle_gamma   90.00
#
_symmetry.space_group_name_H-M   'P 1'
#
loop_
_entity.id
_entity.type
_entity.pdbx_description
1 polymer ?
#
loop_
_entity_poly.entity_id
_entity_poly.type
_entity_poly.pdbx_seq_one_letter_code
_entity_poly.pdbx_strand_id
1 'polypeptide(L)'
;MPLLYGNDLTPKSVRIVKKNTLALSNNAKDFSNYSSKPVEFAHEVLGIPYLTPDTISILESVCNNKVTNVQASHGVGKCVDKNAQIMLSSGLEVSAHCLVSRNFELTTLVNGCVVTTHAKAEWNMKEVVYEVETETGKKIIRNANHPLFGALKRSADGSHPLISENDWHSVLELKNWLEGRDLPKYEYSKFVSGVTKKSRKVSVLCAVPEEVPVFGDKELPLHHVKMIAYLIGDGGLTNNAVTFTQEDNKQLAEFRECVELEDCKLMRASSNHYTYRVVKASKVYGQRKRNQKSLGQAMLDLTCNHHISTNEMCKRYKMSQGVLHASMSASGIEGTVFYGRTYLSNVQAEALLLYRDCLALDKTHEKAKKRFFSVSPKYICQLRESRASLWLLEKQKREALKQKKLDMGIKVGQNLNGSISSKVQTILRNHGLLSKHSREKLIPDVVFELSRSQMAVFLNRLFSTDGWACVTKQKSRSQPSIEIGFCSISEQLVRQVQRLLLRFGIHARVSKKTKVNAWILWMHSSQDILKFIDEIGIYGKEEAIAKVRAVAVTKSSAKQSQKWRYNGAPDGTRWEQIKSIKELPPSETVAIETGTHTYLTDFFEHNSHLSGAILILYWVFAVRGLCITTAPTERQVKQILWSEARKSYGLNKHKLGGRAGELFINLNEDARAFGFTSRSTDSNGFQGIHKDKLLLIVDEACGISPQVDEGADSCLVGSNNRMLRIGNPLADGTPFAIACKRSHIRIPAWTHPNVAWAYQRESDGIHRIKPELREHLFDENGKVLDRENWGKPAQTVMAEYLESVEAIEIKGAISVEWIENARIKYGEGSAFWESRVEARFPLDSGQSIIPRRYFLMARVKFDQLTPSEWREKLSFHTPRYGLDVGDGGDAHALSRWQGSVLWSVRSQPTLGDELDTGRAAGMVLADMKQHGDGAVGVDNVGVGAGSLDIIKRSNILARGIRWGLPASDTERFANLKAEQFWEVREALEKRELAIAPLGDYEEELMEDWANTFYEETARGQIKIENKTKTKQRLGRSPNCGDAAIYGYHASPPISPLFFT
;
A
#
# COMPACT_ATOMS: atom_id res chain seq x y z
N MET A 1 3.48 2.38 -69.59
CA MET A 1 2.34 1.64 -70.19
C MET A 1 1.55 0.97 -69.06
N PRO A 2 0.22 0.78 -69.21
CA PRO A 2 -0.67 1.61 -68.39
C PRO A 2 -1.86 0.85 -67.76
N LEU A 3 -2.87 1.65 -67.35
CA LEU A 3 -4.29 1.32 -67.08
C LEU A 3 -4.64 1.01 -65.61
N LEU A 4 -5.68 1.62 -64.99
CA LEU A 4 -6.57 2.73 -65.38
C LEU A 4 -7.02 3.53 -64.12
N TYR A 5 -7.09 4.86 -64.26
CA TYR A 5 -8.16 5.82 -63.89
C TYR A 5 -9.17 5.49 -62.76
N GLY A 6 -9.66 6.45 -61.96
CA GLY A 6 -9.51 7.92 -62.02
C GLY A 6 -9.99 8.59 -60.71
N ASN A 7 -9.59 9.84 -60.42
CA ASN A 7 -10.35 11.08 -60.71
C ASN A 7 -11.61 11.24 -59.83
N ASP A 8 -11.87 12.36 -59.16
CA ASP A 8 -11.24 13.71 -59.13
C ASP A 8 -11.43 14.30 -57.69
N LEU A 9 -11.16 15.56 -57.30
CA LEU A 9 -10.92 16.83 -58.00
C LEU A 9 -9.92 17.71 -57.19
N THR A 10 -9.41 18.78 -57.80
CA THR A 10 -8.47 19.75 -57.18
C THR A 10 -9.18 20.90 -56.45
N PRO A 11 -8.45 21.76 -55.70
CA PRO A 11 -8.08 23.04 -56.32
C PRO A 11 -6.74 23.70 -55.88
N LYS A 12 -6.14 24.40 -56.85
CA LYS A 12 -5.26 25.59 -56.76
C LYS A 12 -3.78 25.44 -56.31
N SER A 13 -2.93 25.99 -57.18
CA SER A 13 -1.48 26.22 -57.10
C SER A 13 -1.14 27.41 -56.16
N VAL A 14 0.11 27.74 -55.78
CA VAL A 14 1.22 28.25 -56.64
C VAL A 14 2.60 28.20 -55.93
N ARG A 15 3.65 27.88 -56.71
CA ARG A 15 5.12 28.09 -56.51
C ARG A 15 5.85 27.56 -55.27
N ILE A 16 6.47 26.42 -55.50
CA ILE A 16 7.86 26.05 -55.17
C ILE A 16 8.79 27.22 -54.78
N VAL A 17 9.52 27.06 -53.68
CA VAL A 17 10.88 27.60 -53.49
C VAL A 17 11.82 26.42 -53.23
N LYS A 18 12.83 26.20 -54.10
CA LYS A 18 13.86 25.19 -53.85
C LYS A 18 14.72 25.64 -52.65
N LYS A 19 14.81 24.82 -51.61
CA LYS A 19 15.84 24.94 -50.57
C LYS A 19 16.49 23.59 -50.27
N ASN A 20 17.75 23.53 -50.67
CA ASN A 20 18.80 22.54 -50.40
C ASN A 20 18.42 21.25 -49.68
N THR A 21 18.61 20.15 -50.41
CA THR A 21 18.93 18.83 -49.86
C THR A 21 20.03 18.95 -48.80
N LEU A 22 19.68 18.71 -47.53
CA LEU A 22 20.64 18.43 -46.47
C LEU A 22 20.60 16.93 -46.21
N ALA A 23 21.72 16.25 -46.46
CA ALA A 23 21.83 14.82 -46.22
C ALA A 23 21.72 14.54 -44.72
N LEU A 24 20.73 13.73 -44.33
CA LEU A 24 20.68 13.13 -43.00
C LEU A 24 21.84 12.15 -42.90
N SER A 25 22.85 12.49 -42.10
CA SER A 25 24.03 11.64 -41.91
C SER A 25 23.68 10.41 -41.08
N ASN A 26 23.86 9.23 -41.69
CA ASN A 26 23.75 7.94 -41.01
C ASN A 26 24.86 7.80 -39.95
N ASN A 27 24.60 8.29 -38.74
CA ASN A 27 25.48 8.19 -37.57
C ASN A 27 24.71 7.68 -36.33
N ALA A 28 23.83 6.69 -36.51
CA ALA A 28 23.55 5.77 -35.41
C ALA A 28 24.88 5.07 -35.07
N LYS A 29 25.30 5.08 -33.80
CA LYS A 29 26.53 4.37 -33.42
C LYS A 29 26.37 2.88 -33.73
N ASP A 30 27.46 2.25 -34.14
CA ASP A 30 27.47 0.80 -34.17
C ASP A 30 27.68 0.25 -32.76
N PHE A 31 26.90 -0.77 -32.43
CA PHE A 31 26.98 -1.53 -31.18
C PHE A 31 27.13 -3.04 -31.46
N SER A 32 27.44 -3.42 -32.70
CA SER A 32 27.76 -4.80 -33.11
C SER A 32 28.80 -5.48 -32.20
N ASN A 33 29.79 -4.73 -31.71
CA ASN A 33 30.78 -5.19 -30.73
C ASN A 33 30.18 -5.70 -29.41
N TYR A 34 28.94 -5.29 -29.09
CA TYR A 34 28.20 -5.76 -27.91
C TYR A 34 27.29 -6.97 -28.23
N SER A 35 27.22 -7.47 -29.46
CA SER A 35 26.25 -8.51 -29.88
C SER A 35 26.41 -9.90 -29.23
N SER A 36 27.45 -10.08 -28.41
CA SER A 36 27.68 -11.22 -27.52
C SER A 36 27.81 -10.84 -26.03
N LYS A 37 27.52 -9.57 -25.68
CA LYS A 37 27.84 -8.91 -24.40
C LYS A 37 26.63 -8.11 -23.88
N PRO A 38 25.49 -8.76 -23.55
CA PRO A 38 24.27 -8.05 -23.15
C PRO A 38 24.38 -7.31 -21.82
N VAL A 39 25.23 -7.80 -20.91
CA VAL A 39 25.53 -7.19 -19.61
C VAL A 39 26.30 -5.87 -19.80
N GLU A 40 27.37 -5.88 -20.59
CA GLU A 40 28.13 -4.67 -20.96
C GLU A 40 27.25 -3.67 -21.73
N PHE A 41 26.36 -4.15 -22.60
CA PHE A 41 25.39 -3.27 -23.28
C PHE A 41 24.47 -2.56 -22.29
N ALA A 42 23.96 -3.26 -21.27
CA ALA A 42 23.12 -2.68 -20.23
C ALA A 42 23.87 -1.63 -19.38
N HIS A 43 25.12 -1.92 -19.00
CA HIS A 43 25.94 -0.99 -18.22
C HIS A 43 26.43 0.22 -19.07
N GLU A 44 27.15 -0.02 -20.16
CA GLU A 44 27.87 1.00 -20.92
C GLU A 44 26.99 1.74 -21.94
N VAL A 45 26.08 1.03 -22.62
CA VAL A 45 25.22 1.63 -23.64
C VAL A 45 23.93 2.17 -23.03
N LEU A 46 23.21 1.39 -22.22
CA LEU A 46 21.95 1.83 -21.60
C LEU A 46 22.14 2.67 -20.33
N GLY A 47 23.29 2.56 -19.65
CA GLY A 47 23.60 3.34 -18.45
C GLY A 47 23.04 2.78 -17.14
N ILE A 48 22.76 1.47 -17.08
CA ILE A 48 22.18 0.81 -15.91
C ILE A 48 23.30 0.49 -14.91
N PRO A 49 23.31 1.02 -13.68
CA PRO A 49 24.46 0.91 -12.78
C PRO A 49 24.60 -0.44 -12.08
N TYR A 50 23.52 -1.21 -11.96
CA TYR A 50 23.50 -2.50 -11.26
C TYR A 50 22.48 -3.44 -11.91
N LEU A 51 22.81 -4.73 -11.95
CA LEU A 51 21.95 -5.83 -12.39
C LEU A 51 22.04 -6.94 -11.35
N THR A 52 20.93 -7.62 -11.04
CA THR A 52 20.99 -8.78 -10.14
C THR A 52 21.68 -9.96 -10.84
N PRO A 53 22.27 -10.91 -10.09
CA PRO A 53 22.80 -12.16 -10.66
C PRO A 53 21.77 -12.91 -11.52
N ASP A 54 20.49 -12.88 -11.12
CA ASP A 54 19.39 -13.43 -11.91
C ASP A 54 19.22 -12.71 -13.26
N THR A 55 19.22 -11.37 -13.26
CA THR A 55 19.12 -10.58 -14.50
C THR A 55 20.33 -10.82 -15.41
N ILE A 56 21.54 -10.89 -14.86
CA ILE A 56 22.77 -11.24 -15.59
C ILE A 56 22.60 -12.62 -16.25
N SER A 57 22.23 -13.64 -15.48
CA SER A 57 21.99 -15.01 -15.95
C SER A 57 20.93 -15.09 -17.06
N ILE A 58 19.83 -14.34 -16.95
CA ILE A 58 18.80 -14.25 -18.01
C ILE A 58 19.38 -13.60 -19.28
N LEU A 59 20.09 -12.48 -19.15
CA LEU A 59 20.68 -11.76 -20.29
C LEU A 59 21.69 -12.63 -21.05
N GLU A 60 22.63 -13.25 -20.33
CA GLU A 60 23.65 -14.12 -20.89
C GLU A 60 23.06 -15.40 -21.49
N SER A 61 22.07 -16.01 -20.84
CA SER A 61 21.39 -17.20 -21.35
C SER A 61 20.63 -16.90 -22.65
N VAL A 62 19.93 -15.76 -22.75
CA VAL A 62 19.23 -15.36 -23.99
C VAL A 62 20.20 -15.04 -25.13
N CYS A 63 21.44 -14.61 -24.83
CA CYS A 63 22.50 -14.49 -25.82
C CYS A 63 22.98 -15.86 -26.30
N ASN A 64 23.30 -16.75 -25.36
CA ASN A 64 24.06 -17.98 -25.62
C ASN A 64 23.19 -19.19 -26.03
N ASN A 65 21.94 -19.27 -25.56
CA ASN A 65 21.06 -20.43 -25.74
C ASN A 65 19.88 -20.12 -26.68
N LYS A 66 19.57 -21.04 -27.59
CA LYS A 66 18.44 -20.89 -28.55
C LYS A 66 17.08 -20.67 -27.87
N VAL A 67 16.87 -21.25 -26.69
CA VAL A 67 15.70 -21.00 -25.84
C VAL A 67 16.16 -20.88 -24.39
N THR A 68 15.68 -19.85 -23.70
CA THR A 68 15.82 -19.61 -22.26
C THR A 68 14.44 -19.61 -21.64
N ASN A 69 14.19 -20.52 -20.69
CA ASN A 69 12.95 -20.53 -19.89
C ASN A 69 13.30 -20.09 -18.45
N VAL A 70 12.48 -19.26 -17.82
CA VAL A 70 12.77 -18.64 -16.51
C VAL A 70 11.58 -18.76 -15.58
N GLN A 71 11.68 -19.69 -14.63
CA GLN A 71 10.73 -19.82 -13.52
C GLN A 71 11.11 -18.80 -12.44
N ALA A 72 10.25 -17.82 -12.19
CA ALA A 72 10.52 -16.78 -11.20
C ALA A 72 9.37 -16.64 -10.20
N SER A 73 9.71 -16.57 -8.90
CA SER A 73 8.75 -16.23 -7.83
C SER A 73 8.67 -14.75 -7.49
N HIS A 74 9.60 -13.91 -8.00
CA HIS A 74 9.65 -12.48 -7.66
C HIS A 74 10.15 -11.59 -8.82
N GLY A 75 9.66 -10.35 -8.85
CA GLY A 75 10.16 -9.26 -9.70
C GLY A 75 10.18 -7.94 -8.92
N VAL A 76 11.18 -7.08 -9.17
CA VAL A 76 11.44 -5.88 -8.35
C VAL A 76 10.81 -4.62 -8.96
N GLY A 77 9.99 -3.90 -8.17
CA GLY A 77 9.24 -2.71 -8.58
C GLY A 77 9.75 -1.37 -8.04
N LYS A 78 9.16 -0.25 -8.49
CA LYS A 78 9.54 1.14 -8.13
C LYS A 78 8.46 1.80 -7.26
N CYS A 79 8.86 2.50 -6.19
CA CYS A 79 8.00 2.63 -4.99
C CYS A 79 8.01 4.03 -4.33
N VAL A 80 7.09 4.25 -3.38
CA VAL A 80 6.87 5.52 -2.64
C VAL A 80 7.07 5.36 -1.13
N ASP A 81 7.50 6.38 -0.40
CA ASP A 81 7.66 6.33 1.08
C ASP A 81 6.34 5.94 1.80
N LYS A 82 6.42 5.12 2.86
CA LYS A 82 5.24 4.61 3.60
C LYS A 82 4.34 5.69 4.20
N ASN A 83 4.89 6.87 4.48
CA ASN A 83 4.20 8.05 5.03
C ASN A 83 3.89 9.09 3.93
N ALA A 84 4.23 8.82 2.66
CA ALA A 84 3.79 9.66 1.56
C ALA A 84 2.25 9.73 1.55
N GLN A 85 1.72 10.95 1.45
CA GLN A 85 0.27 11.15 1.33
C GLN A 85 -0.12 10.95 -0.13
N ILE A 86 -1.03 10.02 -0.36
CA ILE A 86 -1.59 9.64 -1.64
C ILE A 86 -3.03 10.16 -1.70
N MET A 87 -3.42 10.81 -2.80
CA MET A 87 -4.76 11.36 -2.98
C MET A 87 -5.63 10.35 -3.74
N LEU A 88 -6.70 9.89 -3.12
CA LEU A 88 -7.66 8.94 -3.70
C LEU A 88 -8.63 9.62 -4.69
N SER A 89 -9.35 8.83 -5.48
CA SER A 89 -10.44 9.31 -6.37
C SER A 89 -11.58 10.02 -5.62
N SER A 90 -11.79 9.71 -4.34
CA SER A 90 -12.73 10.42 -3.45
C SER A 90 -12.22 11.79 -2.97
N GLY A 91 -10.97 12.12 -3.29
CA GLY A 91 -10.26 13.28 -2.75
C GLY A 91 -9.61 13.05 -1.39
N LEU A 92 -9.90 11.95 -0.68
CA LEU A 92 -9.27 11.68 0.62
C LEU A 92 -7.73 11.55 0.48
N GLU A 93 -6.98 12.20 1.36
CA GLU A 93 -5.52 12.03 1.47
C GLU A 93 -5.22 10.90 2.48
N VAL A 94 -4.49 9.88 2.05
CA VAL A 94 -4.20 8.68 2.84
C VAL A 94 -2.70 8.36 2.80
N SER A 95 -2.11 7.96 3.93
CA SER A 95 -0.71 7.53 3.97
C SER A 95 -0.54 6.20 3.23
N ALA A 96 0.50 6.06 2.38
CA ALA A 96 0.67 4.90 1.50
C ALA A 96 0.55 3.53 2.21
N HIS A 97 1.07 3.38 3.44
CA HIS A 97 0.94 2.14 4.21
C HIS A 97 -0.51 1.75 4.54
N CYS A 98 -1.42 2.72 4.71
CA CYS A 98 -2.84 2.47 5.00
C CYS A 98 -3.62 1.92 3.78
N LEU A 99 -2.98 1.89 2.60
CA LEU A 99 -3.55 1.38 1.35
C LEU A 99 -3.09 -0.07 1.05
N VAL A 100 -2.09 -0.58 1.77
CA VAL A 100 -1.53 -1.91 1.51
C VAL A 100 -2.57 -3.01 1.75
N SER A 101 -2.58 -4.03 0.89
CA SER A 101 -3.54 -5.14 0.89
C SER A 101 -5.00 -4.70 0.71
N ARG A 102 -5.23 -3.54 0.10
CA ARG A 102 -6.57 -3.02 -0.24
C ARG A 102 -6.63 -2.71 -1.73
N ASN A 103 -7.82 -2.89 -2.31
CA ASN A 103 -8.16 -2.25 -3.58
C ASN A 103 -8.60 -0.81 -3.27
N PHE A 104 -8.11 0.14 -4.04
CA PHE A 104 -8.51 1.56 -3.95
C PHE A 104 -8.46 2.19 -5.33
N GLU A 105 -8.71 3.49 -5.39
CA GLU A 105 -8.74 4.25 -6.63
C GLU A 105 -7.90 5.51 -6.51
N LEU A 106 -7.11 5.78 -7.54
CA LEU A 106 -6.33 7.00 -7.70
C LEU A 106 -6.86 7.81 -8.88
N THR A 107 -6.35 9.03 -9.04
CA THR A 107 -6.51 9.77 -10.29
C THR A 107 -5.26 9.69 -11.17
N THR A 108 -5.48 9.82 -12.46
CA THR A 108 -4.48 9.73 -13.53
C THR A 108 -4.90 10.68 -14.67
N LEU A 109 -4.05 10.87 -15.68
CA LEU A 109 -4.35 11.72 -16.84
C LEU A 109 -4.55 10.88 -18.10
N VAL A 110 -5.66 11.13 -18.81
CA VAL A 110 -5.94 10.58 -20.14
C VAL A 110 -6.37 11.74 -21.03
N ASN A 111 -5.61 12.01 -22.09
CA ASN A 111 -5.84 13.10 -23.05
C ASN A 111 -6.03 14.48 -22.38
N GLY A 112 -5.29 14.75 -21.30
CA GLY A 112 -5.39 15.96 -20.49
C GLY A 112 -6.56 16.03 -19.52
N CYS A 113 -7.50 15.07 -19.57
CA CYS A 113 -8.56 14.95 -18.57
C CYS A 113 -8.07 14.13 -17.37
N VAL A 114 -8.39 14.60 -16.16
CA VAL A 114 -8.20 13.84 -14.93
C VAL A 114 -9.30 12.77 -14.84
N VAL A 115 -8.90 11.51 -14.73
CA VAL A 115 -9.81 10.35 -14.67
C VAL A 115 -9.42 9.42 -13.53
N THR A 116 -10.38 8.61 -13.07
CA THR A 116 -10.16 7.59 -12.04
C THR A 116 -9.49 6.35 -12.62
N THR A 117 -8.60 5.72 -11.85
CA THR A 117 -8.03 4.39 -12.15
C THR A 117 -8.00 3.53 -10.90
N HIS A 118 -8.36 2.25 -11.02
CA HIS A 118 -8.17 1.28 -9.94
C HIS A 118 -6.68 1.07 -9.67
N ALA A 119 -6.36 0.91 -8.40
CA ALA A 119 -5.01 0.79 -7.89
C ALA A 119 -4.91 -0.24 -6.76
N LYS A 120 -3.71 -0.78 -6.60
CA LYS A 120 -3.31 -1.66 -5.50
C LYS A 120 -2.03 -1.16 -4.87
N ALA A 121 -1.82 -1.50 -3.61
CA ALA A 121 -0.61 -1.21 -2.89
C ALA A 121 -0.11 -2.45 -2.16
N GLU A 122 1.21 -2.68 -2.25
CA GLU A 122 1.92 -3.76 -1.59
C GLU A 122 3.17 -3.17 -0.92
N TRP A 123 3.65 -3.77 0.17
CA TRP A 123 4.86 -3.29 0.82
C TRP A 123 6.07 -3.41 -0.11
N ASN A 124 7.01 -2.47 -0.01
CA ASN A 124 8.33 -2.55 -0.63
C ASN A 124 9.42 -2.08 0.35
N MET A 125 10.59 -1.66 -0.15
CA MET A 125 11.86 -1.78 0.54
C MET A 125 12.23 -0.61 1.45
N LYS A 126 13.16 -0.84 2.39
CA LYS A 126 13.78 0.24 3.16
C LYS A 126 14.99 0.80 2.41
N GLU A 127 14.70 1.43 1.28
CA GLU A 127 15.66 2.10 0.42
C GLU A 127 15.95 3.53 0.86
N VAL A 128 17.08 4.08 0.38
CA VAL A 128 17.34 5.52 0.45
C VAL A 128 16.27 6.25 -0.36
N VAL A 129 15.44 7.02 0.33
CA VAL A 129 14.42 7.87 -0.29
C VAL A 129 14.90 9.32 -0.40
N TYR A 130 14.34 10.03 -1.36
CA TYR A 130 14.74 11.36 -1.77
C TYR A 130 13.54 12.31 -1.71
N GLU A 131 13.69 13.41 -0.99
CA GLU A 131 12.76 14.54 -1.00
C GLU A 131 13.02 15.40 -2.25
N VAL A 132 12.06 15.40 -3.18
CA VAL A 132 12.07 16.26 -4.37
C VAL A 132 11.24 17.50 -4.07
N GLU A 133 11.86 18.69 -4.02
CA GLU A 133 11.14 19.97 -3.85
C GLU A 133 11.17 20.79 -5.14
N THR A 134 10.02 21.33 -5.57
CA THR A 134 9.91 22.22 -6.75
C THR A 134 10.14 23.69 -6.39
N GLU A 135 10.21 24.56 -7.40
CA GLU A 135 10.26 26.01 -7.20
C GLU A 135 9.01 26.55 -6.49
N THR A 136 7.83 25.95 -6.68
CA THR A 136 6.61 26.34 -5.94
C THR A 136 6.57 25.75 -4.54
N GLY A 137 7.54 24.94 -4.16
CA GLY A 137 7.64 24.31 -2.85
C GLY A 137 6.80 23.04 -2.71
N LYS A 138 6.20 22.51 -3.79
CA LYS A 138 5.62 21.15 -3.81
C LYS A 138 6.69 20.13 -3.41
N LYS A 139 6.30 19.06 -2.71
CA LYS A 139 7.20 18.01 -2.22
C LYS A 139 6.63 16.61 -2.40
N ILE A 140 7.47 15.70 -2.85
CA ILE A 140 7.25 14.24 -2.76
C ILE A 140 8.50 13.57 -2.17
N ILE A 141 8.31 12.38 -1.61
CA ILE A 141 9.39 11.51 -1.12
C ILE A 141 9.26 10.17 -1.87
N ARG A 142 10.32 9.81 -2.61
CA ARG A 142 10.36 8.66 -3.53
C ARG A 142 11.71 7.98 -3.50
N ASN A 143 11.81 6.74 -3.98
CA ASN A 143 13.10 6.07 -4.09
C ASN A 143 13.98 6.63 -5.22
N ALA A 144 15.27 6.27 -5.21
CA ALA A 144 16.26 6.74 -6.19
C ALA A 144 15.84 6.54 -7.66
N ASN A 145 15.18 5.41 -7.93
CA ASN A 145 14.87 4.93 -9.28
C ASN A 145 13.48 5.37 -9.77
N HIS A 146 12.68 6.00 -8.91
CA HIS A 146 11.27 6.32 -9.16
C HIS A 146 11.12 7.24 -10.39
N PRO A 147 10.24 6.92 -11.36
CA PRO A 147 10.04 7.76 -12.54
C PRO A 147 9.33 9.07 -12.22
N LEU A 148 9.90 10.19 -12.66
CA LEU A 148 9.22 11.48 -12.76
C LEU A 148 9.36 12.00 -14.19
N PHE A 149 8.27 12.55 -14.72
CA PHE A 149 8.31 13.22 -16.03
C PHE A 149 9.12 14.51 -15.89
N GLY A 150 10.23 14.65 -16.61
CA GLY A 150 11.29 15.61 -16.37
C GLY A 150 11.90 16.20 -17.66
N ALA A 151 12.49 17.38 -17.57
CA ALA A 151 13.13 18.06 -18.69
C ALA A 151 14.18 19.09 -18.21
N LEU A 152 14.92 19.69 -19.15
CA LEU A 152 15.87 20.77 -18.86
C LEU A 152 15.37 22.11 -19.40
N LYS A 153 15.90 23.22 -18.88
CA LYS A 153 15.62 24.58 -19.40
C LYS A 153 16.88 25.42 -19.47
N ARG A 154 17.22 25.92 -20.66
CA ARG A 154 18.32 26.91 -20.85
C ARG A 154 17.83 28.34 -20.60
N SER A 155 18.68 29.20 -20.04
CA SER A 155 18.30 30.54 -19.57
C SER A 155 18.55 31.71 -20.55
N ALA A 156 18.95 31.46 -21.81
CA ALA A 156 19.50 32.50 -22.68
C ALA A 156 18.47 33.18 -23.60
N ASP A 157 17.46 32.42 -24.01
CA ASP A 157 16.46 32.76 -25.03
C ASP A 157 15.03 32.55 -24.54
N GLY A 158 14.85 31.77 -23.46
CA GLY A 158 13.58 31.62 -22.74
C GLY A 158 12.48 30.87 -23.49
N SER A 159 12.80 30.28 -24.64
CA SER A 159 11.86 29.78 -25.63
C SER A 159 11.11 28.51 -25.17
N HIS A 160 11.81 27.40 -25.02
CA HIS A 160 11.22 26.07 -24.82
C HIS A 160 11.99 25.24 -23.78
N PRO A 161 11.31 24.36 -23.02
CA PRO A 161 11.94 23.22 -22.37
C PRO A 161 12.74 22.38 -23.38
N LEU A 162 13.95 22.00 -23.00
CA LEU A 162 14.70 20.92 -23.65
C LEU A 162 14.23 19.62 -23.02
N ILE A 163 13.18 19.09 -23.62
CA ILE A 163 12.68 17.74 -23.42
C ILE A 163 13.69 16.79 -24.07
N SER A 164 14.04 15.73 -23.36
CA SER A 164 14.97 14.71 -23.86
C SER A 164 14.24 13.77 -24.83
N GLU A 165 14.93 12.83 -25.48
CA GLU A 165 14.24 11.86 -26.34
C GLU A 165 13.48 10.77 -25.53
N ASN A 166 13.66 10.75 -24.21
CA ASN A 166 12.64 10.33 -23.26
C ASN A 166 12.40 11.42 -22.23
N ASP A 167 11.19 11.41 -21.70
CA ASP A 167 10.74 12.40 -20.74
C ASP A 167 10.72 11.85 -19.31
N TRP A 168 10.69 10.53 -19.13
CA TRP A 168 10.70 9.91 -17.81
C TRP A 168 12.13 9.71 -17.31
N HIS A 169 12.50 10.45 -16.25
CA HIS A 169 13.80 10.35 -15.59
C HIS A 169 13.65 9.74 -14.18
N SER A 170 14.66 9.06 -13.68
CA SER A 170 14.74 8.68 -12.26
C SER A 170 15.04 9.90 -11.37
N VAL A 171 14.74 9.81 -10.07
CA VAL A 171 15.13 10.83 -9.09
C VAL A 171 16.66 11.00 -9.03
N LEU A 172 17.41 9.91 -9.23
CA LEU A 172 18.87 9.94 -9.31
C LEU A 172 19.40 10.66 -10.56
N GLU A 173 18.81 10.45 -11.74
CA GLU A 173 19.14 11.25 -12.94
C GLU A 173 18.89 12.74 -12.71
N LEU A 174 17.73 13.08 -12.13
CA LEU A 174 17.37 14.47 -11.83
C LEU A 174 18.29 15.09 -10.76
N LYS A 175 18.79 14.31 -9.79
CA LYS A 175 19.84 14.71 -8.83
C LYS A 175 21.15 14.99 -9.57
N ASN A 176 21.59 14.06 -10.41
CA ASN A 176 22.82 14.18 -11.20
C ASN A 176 22.78 15.41 -12.13
N TRP A 177 21.61 15.77 -12.66
CA TRP A 177 21.40 16.99 -13.45
C TRP A 177 21.53 18.29 -12.62
N LEU A 178 21.12 18.29 -11.34
CA LEU A 178 21.26 19.42 -10.42
C LEU A 178 22.71 19.59 -9.93
N GLU A 179 23.37 18.46 -9.62
CA GLU A 179 24.71 18.42 -9.03
C GLU A 179 25.79 18.64 -10.10
N GLY A 180 25.71 17.96 -11.24
CA GLY A 180 26.74 17.99 -12.29
C GLY A 180 26.88 19.33 -13.00
N ARG A 181 25.78 20.09 -13.16
CA ARG A 181 25.66 21.43 -13.81
C ARG A 181 26.09 21.55 -15.28
N ASP A 182 27.05 20.76 -15.74
CA ASP A 182 27.55 20.67 -17.12
C ASP A 182 27.05 19.38 -17.80
N LEU A 183 25.75 19.31 -18.11
CA LEU A 183 25.28 18.37 -19.14
C LEU A 183 25.74 18.86 -20.52
N PRO A 184 26.11 17.95 -21.44
CA PRO A 184 27.38 18.13 -22.14
C PRO A 184 27.46 19.26 -23.15
N LYS A 185 28.72 19.55 -23.53
CA LYS A 185 29.15 20.41 -24.64
C LYS A 185 28.74 19.87 -26.04
N TYR A 186 27.50 19.38 -26.20
CA TYR A 186 26.96 19.05 -27.52
C TYR A 186 26.72 20.33 -28.32
N GLU A 187 27.27 20.36 -29.54
CA GLU A 187 27.36 21.56 -30.36
C GLU A 187 25.99 22.15 -30.70
N TYR A 188 25.77 23.39 -30.29
CA TYR A 188 24.92 24.35 -31.02
C TYR A 188 25.74 25.61 -31.37
N SER A 189 27.02 25.39 -31.65
CA SER A 189 28.07 26.38 -31.93
C SER A 189 28.36 26.57 -33.43
N LYS A 190 27.66 25.85 -34.32
CA LYS A 190 27.84 25.90 -35.78
C LYS A 190 26.89 26.83 -36.54
N PHE A 191 26.02 27.55 -35.83
CA PHE A 191 25.27 28.68 -36.38
C PHE A 191 25.30 29.87 -35.40
N VAL A 192 25.31 31.09 -35.95
CA VAL A 192 25.56 32.39 -35.29
C VAL A 192 27.04 32.65 -34.99
N SER A 193 27.71 33.26 -35.95
CA SER A 193 29.00 33.93 -35.78
C SER A 193 28.85 35.19 -34.89
N GLY A 194 29.54 35.21 -33.74
CA GLY A 194 29.71 36.39 -32.91
C GLY A 194 28.61 36.65 -31.88
N VAL A 195 28.87 36.26 -30.63
CA VAL A 195 28.50 36.98 -29.38
C VAL A 195 29.28 36.35 -28.21
N THR A 196 29.49 37.11 -27.13
CA THR A 196 30.53 36.85 -26.13
C THR A 196 30.26 35.70 -25.13
N LYS A 197 31.36 35.20 -24.52
CA LYS A 197 31.36 34.21 -23.44
C LYS A 197 30.48 34.65 -22.25
N LYS A 198 29.32 34.01 -22.07
CA LYS A 198 28.60 33.94 -20.78
C LYS A 198 28.12 32.51 -20.56
N SER A 199 28.40 31.95 -19.38
CA SER A 199 27.87 30.67 -18.95
C SER A 199 26.34 30.73 -18.88
N ARG A 200 25.66 29.84 -19.59
CA ARG A 200 24.20 29.80 -19.65
C ARG A 200 23.70 28.91 -18.52
N LYS A 201 22.83 29.44 -17.65
CA LYS A 201 22.28 28.63 -16.56
C LYS A 201 21.28 27.61 -17.11
N VAL A 202 21.37 26.38 -16.62
CA VAL A 202 20.37 25.33 -16.83
C VAL A 202 19.56 25.16 -15.55
N SER A 203 18.25 24.94 -15.68
CA SER A 203 17.39 24.45 -14.60
C SER A 203 16.83 23.08 -14.97
N VAL A 204 16.74 22.19 -13.98
CA VAL A 204 15.97 20.94 -14.08
C VAL A 204 14.49 21.22 -13.90
N LEU A 205 13.64 20.48 -14.60
CA LEU A 205 12.18 20.56 -14.58
C LEU A 205 11.55 19.21 -14.21
N CYS A 206 10.36 19.24 -13.62
CA CYS A 206 9.44 18.12 -13.47
C CYS A 206 8.02 18.53 -13.91
N ALA A 207 7.22 17.60 -14.41
CA ALA A 207 5.81 17.83 -14.70
C ALA A 207 4.96 17.66 -13.44
N VAL A 208 4.03 18.59 -13.24
CA VAL A 208 2.98 18.55 -12.21
C VAL A 208 1.63 18.79 -12.88
N PRO A 209 0.51 18.23 -12.38
CA PRO A 209 -0.81 18.51 -12.94
C PRO A 209 -1.13 20.02 -12.91
N GLU A 210 -1.86 20.50 -13.93
CA GLU A 210 -2.41 21.86 -13.95
C GLU A 210 -3.58 22.03 -12.98
N GLU A 211 -4.38 20.98 -12.84
CA GLU A 211 -5.45 20.88 -11.87
C GLU A 211 -5.70 19.41 -11.52
N VAL A 212 -6.23 19.18 -10.32
CA VAL A 212 -6.67 17.86 -9.86
C VAL A 212 -8.10 18.04 -9.34
N PRO A 213 -9.11 18.17 -10.23
CA PRO A 213 -10.46 18.65 -9.90
C PRO A 213 -11.33 17.59 -9.20
N VAL A 214 -10.75 16.96 -8.18
CA VAL A 214 -11.30 15.87 -7.38
C VAL A 214 -11.99 16.46 -6.16
N PHE A 215 -13.31 16.46 -6.17
CA PHE A 215 -14.16 16.91 -5.07
C PHE A 215 -15.04 15.73 -4.64
N GLY A 216 -15.26 15.60 -3.34
CA GLY A 216 -16.15 14.55 -2.83
C GLY A 216 -17.62 14.96 -2.87
N ASP A 217 -18.48 14.05 -2.44
CA ASP A 217 -19.93 14.18 -2.41
C ASP A 217 -20.46 14.61 -1.02
N LYS A 218 -19.59 14.78 -0.03
CA LYS A 218 -20.01 15.08 1.35
C LYS A 218 -20.41 16.55 1.50
N GLU A 219 -21.56 16.75 2.11
CA GLU A 219 -22.06 18.05 2.57
C GLU A 219 -22.06 18.06 4.11
N LEU A 220 -21.40 19.05 4.72
CA LEU A 220 -21.55 19.37 6.13
C LEU A 220 -22.57 20.52 6.30
N PRO A 221 -23.15 20.71 7.49
CA PRO A 221 -23.88 21.95 7.79
C PRO A 221 -22.96 23.16 7.55
N LEU A 222 -23.42 24.16 6.79
CA LEU A 222 -22.55 25.24 6.32
C LEU A 222 -21.87 26.02 7.46
N HIS A 223 -22.52 26.11 8.63
CA HIS A 223 -21.94 26.71 9.82
C HIS A 223 -20.81 25.86 10.45
N HIS A 224 -20.81 24.54 10.28
CA HIS A 224 -19.69 23.67 10.66
C HIS A 224 -18.46 23.96 9.78
N VAL A 225 -18.65 24.04 8.46
CA VAL A 225 -17.57 24.35 7.50
C VAL A 225 -16.89 25.67 7.85
N LYS A 226 -17.69 26.73 8.06
CA LYS A 226 -17.23 28.05 8.49
C LYS A 226 -16.52 27.99 9.84
N MET A 227 -17.14 27.39 10.86
CA MET A 227 -16.61 27.27 12.22
C MET A 227 -15.27 26.54 12.27
N ILE A 228 -15.11 25.44 11.51
CA ILE A 228 -13.87 24.67 11.43
C ILE A 228 -12.77 25.53 10.78
N ALA A 229 -13.07 26.22 9.66
CA ALA A 229 -12.10 27.11 9.01
C ALA A 229 -11.60 28.25 9.93
N TYR A 230 -12.52 28.94 10.61
CA TYR A 230 -12.18 30.00 11.58
C TYR A 230 -11.32 29.47 12.74
N LEU A 231 -11.60 28.26 13.24
CA LEU A 231 -10.83 27.67 14.34
C LEU A 231 -9.49 27.07 13.92
N ILE A 232 -9.32 26.69 12.65
CA ILE A 232 -8.01 26.32 12.10
C ILE A 232 -7.10 27.56 11.97
N GLY A 233 -7.67 28.73 11.66
CA GLY A 233 -7.03 30.05 11.81
C GLY A 233 -6.86 30.49 13.27
N ASP A 234 -7.62 31.51 13.68
CA ASP A 234 -7.47 32.20 14.98
C ASP A 234 -7.96 31.40 16.21
N GLY A 235 -8.29 30.12 16.04
CA GLY A 235 -8.77 29.25 17.11
C GLY A 235 -7.69 28.80 18.10
N GLY A 236 -7.96 28.96 19.40
CA GLY A 236 -7.20 28.33 20.48
C GLY A 236 -7.82 26.98 20.83
N LEU A 237 -7.07 25.89 20.59
CA LEU A 237 -7.56 24.51 20.66
C LEU A 237 -6.78 23.61 21.65
N THR A 238 -5.74 24.13 22.30
CA THR A 238 -4.75 23.36 23.10
C THR A 238 -5.27 22.73 24.39
N ASN A 239 -6.47 23.12 24.83
CA ASN A 239 -7.08 22.69 26.09
C ASN A 239 -8.53 22.24 25.82
N ASN A 240 -9.19 21.67 26.83
CA ASN A 240 -10.66 21.50 26.87
C ASN A 240 -11.43 22.84 27.01
N ALA A 241 -10.93 23.90 26.39
CA ALA A 241 -11.51 25.23 26.27
C ALA A 241 -11.23 25.74 24.85
N VAL A 242 -12.29 25.89 24.05
CA VAL A 242 -12.19 26.43 22.69
C VAL A 242 -12.26 27.95 22.77
N THR A 243 -11.29 28.63 22.18
CA THR A 243 -11.30 30.08 22.02
C THR A 243 -11.13 30.49 20.55
N PHE A 244 -11.51 31.72 20.23
CA PHE A 244 -11.31 32.38 18.94
C PHE A 244 -10.86 33.81 19.25
N THR A 245 -9.77 34.29 18.63
CA THR A 245 -9.22 35.63 18.91
C THR A 245 -9.34 36.51 17.69
N GLN A 246 -10.25 37.49 17.73
CA GLN A 246 -10.62 38.29 16.57
C GLN A 246 -11.16 39.66 17.01
N GLU A 247 -11.02 40.67 16.14
CA GLU A 247 -11.61 41.99 16.36
C GLU A 247 -13.13 41.97 16.16
N ASP A 248 -13.84 43.04 16.54
CA ASP A 248 -15.30 43.09 16.41
C ASP A 248 -15.69 43.44 14.97
N ASN A 249 -15.76 42.41 14.13
CA ASN A 249 -15.88 42.49 12.67
C ASN A 249 -16.81 41.41 12.10
N LYS A 250 -16.96 41.35 10.77
CA LYS A 250 -17.81 40.38 10.07
C LYS A 250 -17.47 38.93 10.45
N GLN A 251 -16.18 38.61 10.60
CA GLN A 251 -15.68 37.28 10.95
C GLN A 251 -16.13 36.87 12.35
N LEU A 252 -16.02 37.77 13.34
CA LEU A 252 -16.52 37.51 14.69
C LEU A 252 -18.05 37.42 14.74
N ALA A 253 -18.77 38.23 13.96
CA ALA A 253 -20.23 38.17 13.87
C ALA A 253 -20.71 36.82 13.32
N GLU A 254 -20.20 36.39 12.16
CA GLU A 254 -20.57 35.11 11.59
C GLU A 254 -20.10 33.92 12.45
N PHE A 255 -18.93 34.01 13.09
CA PHE A 255 -18.49 32.97 14.02
C PHE A 255 -19.40 32.87 15.25
N ARG A 256 -19.98 33.99 15.72
CA ARG A 256 -20.99 34.02 16.79
C ARG A 256 -22.26 33.28 16.38
N GLU A 257 -22.80 33.58 15.20
CA GLU A 257 -23.95 32.87 14.62
C GLU A 257 -23.66 31.35 14.50
N CYS A 258 -22.49 30.98 13.99
CA CYS A 258 -22.11 29.58 13.80
C CYS A 258 -22.03 28.78 15.11
N VAL A 259 -21.64 29.39 16.24
CA VAL A 259 -21.66 28.70 17.54
C VAL A 259 -23.02 28.77 18.25
N GLU A 260 -23.85 29.77 17.95
CA GLU A 260 -25.20 29.89 18.52
C GLU A 260 -26.17 28.86 17.94
N LEU A 261 -26.00 28.48 16.67
CA LEU A 261 -26.63 27.29 16.07
C LEU A 261 -26.23 25.96 16.76
N GLU A 262 -25.14 25.95 17.51
CA GLU A 262 -24.61 24.77 18.22
C GLU A 262 -24.84 24.81 19.75
N ASP A 263 -25.93 25.46 20.19
CA ASP A 263 -26.29 25.66 21.62
C ASP A 263 -25.17 26.31 22.47
N CYS A 264 -24.26 27.03 21.82
CA CYS A 264 -23.14 27.69 22.46
C CYS A 264 -23.28 29.21 22.39
N LYS A 265 -22.46 29.93 23.15
CA LYS A 265 -22.32 31.39 23.10
C LYS A 265 -20.86 31.78 23.24
N LEU A 266 -20.51 32.96 22.74
CA LEU A 266 -19.19 33.57 22.92
C LEU A 266 -19.16 34.41 24.20
N MET A 267 -18.24 34.09 25.11
CA MET A 267 -17.89 34.94 26.25
C MET A 267 -16.52 35.58 26.03
N ARG A 268 -16.41 36.92 26.05
CA ARG A 268 -15.12 37.62 26.01
C ARG A 268 -14.27 37.21 27.22
N ALA A 269 -12.99 36.91 27.00
CA ALA A 269 -12.06 36.51 28.04
C ALA A 269 -11.60 37.72 28.86
N SER A 270 -11.40 37.53 30.16
CA SER A 270 -10.91 38.59 31.07
C SER A 270 -9.43 38.92 30.90
N SER A 271 -8.68 38.16 30.10
CA SER A 271 -7.24 38.30 29.89
C SER A 271 -6.84 38.94 28.56
N ASN A 272 -7.76 39.09 27.61
CA ASN A 272 -7.54 39.76 26.33
C ASN A 272 -8.90 40.17 25.74
N HIS A 273 -9.07 41.46 25.42
CA HIS A 273 -10.32 42.00 24.88
C HIS A 273 -10.76 41.40 23.54
N TYR A 274 -9.82 40.86 22.75
CA TYR A 274 -10.08 40.23 21.46
C TYR A 274 -10.31 38.71 21.53
N THR A 275 -10.04 38.06 22.67
CA THR A 275 -10.22 36.61 22.80
C THR A 275 -11.61 36.28 23.32
N TYR A 276 -12.34 35.43 22.60
CA TYR A 276 -13.65 34.91 22.98
C TYR A 276 -13.57 33.42 23.26
N ARG A 277 -14.26 32.95 24.29
CA ARG A 277 -14.38 31.54 24.67
C ARG A 277 -15.76 31.00 24.31
N VAL A 278 -15.80 29.85 23.64
CA VAL A 278 -17.04 29.12 23.37
C VAL A 278 -17.51 28.44 24.66
N VAL A 279 -18.75 28.69 25.07
CA VAL A 279 -19.38 28.07 26.25
C VAL A 279 -20.78 27.55 25.88
N LYS A 280 -21.27 26.50 26.56
CA LYS A 280 -22.67 26.06 26.41
C LYS A 280 -23.62 27.14 26.95
N ALA A 281 -24.66 27.48 26.18
CA ALA A 281 -25.60 28.57 26.49
C ALA A 281 -26.24 28.45 27.89
N SER A 282 -26.53 27.24 28.35
CA SER A 282 -27.15 26.97 29.65
C SER A 282 -26.28 27.28 30.88
N LYS A 283 -24.98 27.58 30.71
CA LYS A 283 -24.01 27.67 31.83
C LYS A 283 -23.89 29.08 32.45
N VAL A 284 -24.60 30.08 31.92
CA VAL A 284 -24.33 31.50 32.19
C VAL A 284 -24.99 32.06 33.47
N TYR A 285 -26.11 31.51 33.94
CA TYR A 285 -26.87 32.09 35.08
C TYR A 285 -27.12 31.13 36.26
N GLY A 286 -27.66 29.92 36.02
CA GLY A 286 -28.20 29.08 37.11
C GLY A 286 -27.16 28.52 38.10
N GLN A 287 -26.01 28.04 37.61
CA GLN A 287 -25.05 27.29 38.44
C GLN A 287 -24.37 28.16 39.50
N ARG A 288 -24.10 29.44 39.19
CA ARG A 288 -23.31 30.34 40.04
C ARG A 288 -24.07 30.66 41.34
N LYS A 289 -25.36 31.04 41.23
CA LYS A 289 -26.23 31.30 42.39
C LYS A 289 -26.45 30.05 43.25
N ARG A 290 -26.64 28.86 42.65
CA ARG A 290 -26.85 27.61 43.39
C ARG A 290 -25.61 27.20 44.19
N ASN A 291 -24.43 27.21 43.55
CA ASN A 291 -23.18 26.83 44.21
C ASN A 291 -22.74 27.86 45.27
N GLN A 292 -23.01 29.16 45.07
CA GLN A 292 -22.71 30.17 46.10
C GLN A 292 -23.59 30.01 47.34
N LYS A 293 -24.90 29.71 47.20
CA LYS A 293 -25.76 29.40 48.36
C LYS A 293 -25.32 28.15 49.11
N SER A 294 -24.99 27.05 48.43
CA SER A 294 -24.53 25.84 49.12
C SER A 294 -23.18 26.02 49.82
N LEU A 295 -22.28 26.83 49.22
CA LEU A 295 -20.98 27.13 49.80
C LEU A 295 -21.12 28.07 51.01
N GLY A 296 -21.95 29.11 50.91
CA GLY A 296 -22.22 30.04 52.01
C GLY A 296 -22.89 29.37 53.21
N GLN A 297 -23.81 28.42 52.98
CA GLN A 297 -24.41 27.64 54.07
C GLN A 297 -23.37 26.79 54.80
N ALA A 298 -22.56 26.02 54.07
CA ALA A 298 -21.50 25.19 54.66
C ALA A 298 -20.37 26.02 55.33
N MET A 299 -20.21 27.29 54.94
CA MET A 299 -19.32 28.24 55.62
C MET A 299 -19.92 28.78 56.91
N LEU A 300 -21.25 29.02 56.95
CA LEU A 300 -21.96 29.43 58.17
C LEU A 300 -21.73 28.42 59.29
N ASP A 301 -21.95 27.14 59.00
CA ASP A 301 -21.78 26.01 59.94
C ASP A 301 -20.34 25.94 60.50
N LEU A 302 -19.32 26.30 59.72
CA LEU A 302 -17.93 26.35 60.17
C LEU A 302 -17.61 27.61 60.98
N THR A 303 -18.18 28.76 60.63
CA THR A 303 -17.98 30.01 61.39
C THR A 303 -18.64 29.98 62.76
N CYS A 304 -19.86 29.44 62.86
CA CYS A 304 -20.61 29.40 64.11
C CYS A 304 -20.06 28.39 65.12
N ASN A 305 -19.44 27.28 64.68
CA ASN A 305 -18.99 26.21 65.56
C ASN A 305 -17.50 26.24 65.93
N HIS A 306 -16.62 26.90 65.16
CA HIS A 306 -15.15 26.73 65.29
C HIS A 306 -14.32 28.02 65.32
N HIS A 307 -14.93 29.22 65.35
CA HIS A 307 -14.24 30.53 65.48
C HIS A 307 -13.03 30.73 64.54
N ILE A 308 -13.11 30.22 63.30
CA ILE A 308 -12.01 30.26 62.32
C ILE A 308 -11.94 31.65 61.66
N SER A 309 -10.73 32.24 61.58
CA SER A 309 -10.56 33.55 60.95
C SER A 309 -10.76 33.55 59.43
N THR A 310 -11.16 34.70 58.88
CA THR A 310 -11.37 34.94 57.44
C THR A 310 -10.17 34.56 56.58
N ASN A 311 -8.95 34.84 57.07
CA ASN A 311 -7.71 34.49 56.39
C ASN A 311 -7.45 32.98 56.41
N GLU A 312 -7.71 32.32 57.53
CA GLU A 312 -7.50 30.88 57.67
C GLU A 312 -8.48 30.08 56.80
N MET A 313 -9.74 30.52 56.67
CA MET A 313 -10.69 29.98 55.69
C MET A 313 -10.20 30.15 54.24
N CYS A 314 -9.78 31.36 53.86
CA CYS A 314 -9.24 31.63 52.52
C CYS A 314 -8.04 30.72 52.18
N LYS A 315 -7.17 30.49 53.16
CA LYS A 315 -5.97 29.64 53.06
C LYS A 315 -6.34 28.14 52.95
N ARG A 316 -7.20 27.65 53.84
CA ARG A 316 -7.64 26.24 53.92
C ARG A 316 -8.40 25.77 52.69
N TYR A 317 -9.22 26.65 52.10
CA TYR A 317 -10.02 26.36 50.89
C TYR A 317 -9.46 26.99 49.60
N LYS A 318 -8.26 27.58 49.64
CA LYS A 318 -7.53 28.16 48.49
C LYS A 318 -8.36 29.15 47.65
N MET A 319 -9.02 30.10 48.32
CA MET A 319 -9.84 31.15 47.69
C MET A 319 -9.43 32.55 48.18
N SER A 320 -9.87 33.59 47.48
CA SER A 320 -9.63 34.99 47.89
C SER A 320 -10.77 35.53 48.77
N GLN A 321 -10.46 36.53 49.61
CA GLN A 321 -11.44 37.19 50.48
C GLN A 321 -12.66 37.72 49.72
N GLY A 322 -12.47 38.26 48.50
CA GLY A 322 -13.57 38.73 47.66
C GLY A 322 -14.51 37.62 47.18
N VAL A 323 -14.03 36.39 46.98
CA VAL A 323 -14.87 35.23 46.64
C VAL A 323 -15.64 34.73 47.87
N LEU A 324 -15.00 34.75 49.05
CA LEU A 324 -15.64 34.43 50.33
C LEU A 324 -16.78 35.42 50.64
N HIS A 325 -16.49 36.73 50.63
CA HIS A 325 -17.48 37.80 50.86
C HIS A 325 -18.65 37.72 49.88
N ALA A 326 -18.37 37.58 48.57
CA ALA A 326 -19.43 37.47 47.56
C ALA A 326 -20.30 36.20 47.70
N SER A 327 -19.83 35.16 48.41
CA SER A 327 -20.60 33.94 48.67
C SER A 327 -21.46 34.05 49.93
N MET A 328 -21.00 34.80 50.95
CA MET A 328 -21.79 35.13 52.14
C MET A 328 -22.94 36.10 51.80
N SER A 329 -22.64 37.20 51.09
CA SER A 329 -23.68 38.15 50.65
C SER A 329 -24.72 37.49 49.72
N ALA A 330 -24.29 36.61 48.80
CA ALA A 330 -25.20 35.84 47.94
C ALA A 330 -26.10 34.83 48.69
N SER A 331 -25.83 34.59 49.98
CA SER A 331 -26.61 33.72 50.85
C SER A 331 -27.56 34.49 51.78
N GLY A 332 -27.54 35.83 51.76
CA GLY A 332 -28.40 36.70 52.58
C GLY A 332 -27.83 37.06 53.95
N ILE A 333 -26.52 36.91 54.14
CA ILE A 333 -25.82 37.19 55.40
C ILE A 333 -25.16 38.57 55.28
N GLU A 334 -25.75 39.60 55.87
CA GLU A 334 -25.20 40.96 55.91
C GLU A 334 -25.05 41.45 57.35
N GLY A 335 -23.89 42.05 57.65
CA GLY A 335 -23.75 43.00 58.76
C GLY A 335 -23.75 42.44 60.20
N THR A 336 -22.76 41.62 60.59
CA THR A 336 -22.35 41.61 62.01
C THR A 336 -20.84 41.33 62.21
N VAL A 337 -20.17 42.37 62.73
CA VAL A 337 -18.88 42.42 63.47
C VAL A 337 -18.00 41.16 63.53
N PHE A 338 -16.74 41.27 63.08
CA PHE A 338 -15.56 40.79 63.84
C PHE A 338 -14.27 41.50 63.38
N TYR A 339 -13.82 42.50 64.16
CA TYR A 339 -12.47 43.07 64.12
C TYR A 339 -11.79 42.71 65.46
N GLY A 340 -10.74 41.89 65.46
CA GLY A 340 -10.16 41.32 66.68
C GLY A 340 -8.69 40.92 66.54
N ARG A 341 -7.84 41.54 67.36
CA ARG A 341 -6.36 41.55 67.36
C ARG A 341 -5.66 40.19 67.62
N THR A 342 -4.33 40.24 67.37
CA THR A 342 -3.19 39.64 68.13
C THR A 342 -2.73 38.18 67.95
N TYR A 343 -1.46 38.09 67.51
CA TYR A 343 -0.33 37.27 68.02
C TYR A 343 0.03 35.87 67.46
N LEU A 344 1.36 35.73 67.32
CA LEU A 344 2.30 34.58 67.23
C LEU A 344 1.72 33.15 67.43
N SER A 345 2.14 32.12 66.70
CA SER A 345 3.54 31.68 66.41
C SER A 345 3.57 30.57 65.32
N ASN A 346 4.67 30.01 64.76
CA ASN A 346 6.09 30.36 64.53
C ASN A 346 6.69 29.39 63.44
N VAL A 347 8.03 29.37 63.27
CA VAL A 347 8.89 28.31 62.66
C VAL A 347 8.81 28.03 61.14
N GLN A 348 7.66 28.14 60.45
CA GLN A 348 7.57 27.70 59.02
C GLN A 348 7.39 28.80 57.96
N ALA A 349 7.36 30.08 58.31
CA ALA A 349 7.14 31.17 57.36
C ALA A 349 8.40 31.62 56.58
N GLU A 350 9.58 31.61 57.21
CA GLU A 350 10.77 32.29 56.69
C GLU A 350 11.50 31.51 55.59
N ALA A 351 11.50 30.18 55.65
CA ALA A 351 12.16 29.33 54.65
C ALA A 351 11.58 29.48 53.23
N LEU A 352 10.28 29.79 53.10
CA LEU A 352 9.60 29.95 51.82
C LEU A 352 9.76 31.34 51.19
N LEU A 353 10.05 32.37 51.99
CA LEU A 353 10.36 33.71 51.48
C LEU A 353 11.78 33.76 50.91
N LEU A 354 12.75 33.17 51.61
CA LEU A 354 14.15 33.12 51.17
C LEU A 354 14.33 32.46 49.79
N TYR A 355 13.56 31.41 49.48
CA TYR A 355 13.63 30.73 48.18
C TYR A 355 12.98 31.53 47.05
N ARG A 356 11.91 32.29 47.34
CA ARG A 356 11.20 33.12 46.36
C ARG A 356 12.06 34.28 45.87
N ASP A 357 12.73 34.96 46.79
CA ASP A 357 13.43 36.20 46.49
C ASP A 357 14.80 35.94 45.82
N CYS A 358 15.37 34.73 45.99
CA CYS A 358 16.55 34.27 45.26
C CYS A 358 16.33 33.98 43.76
N LEU A 359 15.08 33.91 43.28
CA LEU A 359 14.75 33.63 41.86
C LEU A 359 14.29 34.87 41.08
N ALA A 360 14.24 36.05 41.72
CA ALA A 360 13.60 37.25 41.17
C ALA A 360 14.57 38.31 40.58
N LEU A 361 15.88 38.06 40.57
CA LEU A 361 16.90 39.04 40.18
C LEU A 361 17.93 38.46 39.20
N ASP A 362 17.62 38.54 37.90
CA ASP A 362 18.64 38.49 36.85
C ASP A 362 19.02 39.91 36.39
N LYS A 363 20.19 40.36 36.83
CA LYS A 363 21.09 41.28 36.13
C LYS A 363 22.44 41.41 36.85
N THR A 364 23.46 41.77 36.07
CA THR A 364 24.87 42.03 36.46
C THR A 364 25.62 40.91 37.19
N HIS A 365 26.15 40.04 36.34
CA HIS A 365 27.14 39.02 36.62
C HIS A 365 28.43 39.59 37.27
N GLU A 366 28.58 39.53 38.60
CA GLU A 366 29.89 39.41 39.28
C GLU A 366 29.78 39.12 40.79
N LYS A 367 28.97 39.89 41.53
CA LYS A 367 28.90 39.79 43.00
C LYS A 367 28.38 38.43 43.52
N ALA A 368 27.60 37.70 42.73
CA ALA A 368 27.14 36.35 43.07
C ALA A 368 28.28 35.31 43.13
N LYS A 369 29.31 35.42 42.27
CA LYS A 369 30.40 34.42 42.19
C LYS A 369 31.24 34.36 43.48
N LYS A 370 31.38 35.47 44.22
CA LYS A 370 32.16 35.51 45.48
C LYS A 370 31.44 34.90 46.70
N ARG A 371 30.19 34.42 46.57
CA ARG A 371 29.42 33.84 47.69
C ARG A 371 28.96 32.39 47.47
N PHE A 372 29.44 31.74 46.41
CA PHE A 372 29.07 30.36 46.04
C PHE A 372 30.17 29.31 46.35
N PHE A 373 31.33 29.73 46.82
CA PHE A 373 32.54 28.90 47.01
C PHE A 373 32.71 28.30 48.42
N SER A 374 31.61 28.07 49.15
CA SER A 374 31.65 27.62 50.55
C SER A 374 30.56 26.60 50.92
N VAL A 375 30.24 25.67 50.01
CA VAL A 375 29.35 24.52 50.28
C VAL A 375 30.08 23.22 49.92
N SER A 376 30.10 22.26 50.84
CA SER A 376 30.92 21.04 50.72
C SER A 376 30.49 20.12 49.56
N PRO A 377 31.44 19.56 48.78
CA PRO A 377 31.13 18.59 47.71
C PRO A 377 30.30 17.39 48.17
N LYS A 378 30.36 17.03 49.46
CA LYS A 378 29.65 15.88 50.05
C LYS A 378 28.13 15.97 49.89
N TYR A 379 27.57 17.18 49.78
CA TYR A 379 26.13 17.41 49.61
C TYR A 379 25.61 17.23 48.17
N ILE A 380 26.49 17.29 47.16
CA ILE A 380 26.11 17.19 45.74
C ILE A 380 25.88 15.72 45.35
N CYS A 381 26.56 14.77 46.00
CA CYS A 381 26.45 13.35 45.69
C CYS A 381 25.07 12.77 46.08
N GLN A 382 24.57 13.10 47.28
CA GLN A 382 23.29 12.57 47.80
C GLN A 382 22.04 13.05 47.04
N LEU A 383 22.14 14.09 46.20
CA LEU A 383 21.03 14.59 45.40
C LEU A 383 20.82 13.87 44.06
N ARG A 384 21.72 12.95 43.66
CA ARG A 384 21.57 12.18 42.41
C ARG A 384 20.76 10.89 42.56
N GLU A 385 20.82 10.23 43.71
CA GLU A 385 20.19 8.91 43.92
C GLU A 385 18.68 9.00 44.17
N SER A 386 18.21 10.06 44.83
CA SER A 386 16.80 10.26 45.23
C SER A 386 15.79 10.33 44.07
N ARG A 387 16.25 10.48 42.82
CA ARG A 387 15.37 10.68 41.66
C ARG A 387 14.78 9.37 41.12
N ALA A 388 15.49 8.26 41.25
CA ALA A 388 14.97 6.92 40.89
C ALA A 388 13.94 6.43 41.91
N SER A 389 14.24 6.59 43.20
CA SER A 389 13.40 6.13 44.31
C SER A 389 12.02 6.81 44.33
N LEU A 390 11.95 8.10 44.01
CA LEU A 390 10.66 8.82 43.88
C LEU A 390 9.79 8.30 42.73
N TRP A 391 10.40 7.98 41.57
CA TRP A 391 9.66 7.41 40.44
C TRP A 391 9.12 6.01 40.75
N LEU A 392 9.91 5.17 41.43
CA LEU A 392 9.49 3.85 41.85
C LEU A 392 8.33 3.91 42.87
N LEU A 393 8.38 4.85 43.83
CA LEU A 393 7.30 5.09 44.79
C LEU A 393 6.02 5.60 44.13
N GLU A 394 6.11 6.47 43.11
CA GLU A 394 4.95 6.89 42.33
C GLU A 394 4.37 5.72 41.51
N LYS A 395 5.22 4.88 40.91
CA LYS A 395 4.79 3.71 40.14
C LYS A 395 4.03 2.72 41.02
N GLN A 396 4.62 2.32 42.16
CA GLN A 396 4.00 1.43 43.13
C GLN A 396 2.67 1.99 43.69
N LYS A 397 2.60 3.31 43.98
CA LYS A 397 1.33 3.95 44.38
C LYS A 397 0.27 3.94 43.29
N ARG A 398 0.65 4.09 42.01
CA ARG A 398 -0.28 4.00 40.88
C ARG A 398 -0.77 2.57 40.66
N GLU A 399 0.09 1.57 40.83
CA GLU A 399 -0.23 0.15 40.67
C GLU A 399 -1.14 -0.36 41.80
N ALA A 400 -0.82 -0.05 43.07
CA ALA A 400 -1.70 -0.35 44.21
C ALA A 400 -3.08 0.34 44.09
N LEU A 401 -3.13 1.57 43.57
CA LEU A 401 -4.39 2.28 43.28
C LEU A 401 -5.14 1.72 42.06
N LYS A 402 -4.46 0.96 41.19
CA LYS A 402 -5.06 0.25 40.05
C LYS A 402 -5.71 -1.04 40.53
N GLN A 403 -4.98 -1.87 41.28
CA GLN A 403 -5.47 -3.14 41.83
C GLN A 403 -6.69 -2.91 42.72
N LYS A 404 -6.59 -2.00 43.70
CA LYS A 404 -7.68 -1.66 44.63
C LYS A 404 -8.93 -1.04 43.96
N LYS A 405 -8.90 -0.73 42.65
CA LYS A 405 -10.09 -0.36 41.85
C LYS A 405 -10.64 -1.53 41.04
N LEU A 406 -9.77 -2.46 40.62
CA LEU A 406 -10.15 -3.71 39.99
C LEU A 406 -10.92 -4.59 40.98
N ASP A 407 -10.39 -4.73 42.21
CA ASP A 407 -10.96 -5.51 43.31
C ASP A 407 -12.32 -4.97 43.80
N MET A 408 -12.66 -3.72 43.44
CA MET A 408 -13.95 -3.06 43.73
C MET A 408 -14.91 -3.06 42.53
N GLY A 409 -14.57 -3.69 41.41
CA GLY A 409 -15.42 -3.77 40.21
C GLY A 409 -15.64 -2.43 39.48
N ILE A 410 -14.89 -1.38 39.81
CA ILE A 410 -15.13 -0.02 39.29
C ILE A 410 -14.51 0.10 37.88
N LYS A 411 -15.36 0.07 36.84
CA LYS A 411 -14.94 0.34 35.46
C LYS A 411 -14.23 1.69 35.36
N VAL A 412 -12.95 1.64 34.93
CA VAL A 412 -12.06 2.81 34.89
C VAL A 412 -12.51 3.77 33.77
N GLY A 413 -12.89 5.01 34.11
CA GLY A 413 -13.09 6.05 33.09
C GLY A 413 -13.85 7.31 33.48
N GLN A 414 -14.71 7.30 34.51
CA GLN A 414 -15.50 8.50 34.86
C GLN A 414 -14.82 9.39 35.90
N ASN A 415 -14.33 10.55 35.44
CA ASN A 415 -13.98 11.66 36.33
C ASN A 415 -15.27 12.37 36.79
N LEU A 416 -15.57 12.30 38.09
CA LEU A 416 -16.69 13.00 38.74
C LEU A 416 -16.43 14.51 38.91
N ASN A 417 -16.12 15.18 37.80
CA ASN A 417 -16.06 16.62 37.64
C ASN A 417 -16.67 16.98 36.27
N GLY A 418 -17.97 16.71 36.14
CA GLY A 418 -18.72 16.66 34.88
C GLY A 418 -18.90 18.01 34.18
N SER A 419 -17.84 18.55 33.57
CA SER A 419 -18.01 19.58 32.54
C SER A 419 -18.50 18.93 31.24
N ILE A 420 -19.82 18.84 31.09
CA ILE A 420 -20.49 18.43 29.84
C ILE A 420 -19.84 19.15 28.65
N SER A 421 -19.30 18.37 27.71
CA SER A 421 -18.70 18.85 26.45
C SER A 421 -19.73 19.69 25.69
N SER A 422 -19.33 20.83 25.13
CA SER A 422 -20.21 21.56 24.21
C SER A 422 -20.33 20.82 22.86
N LYS A 423 -21.37 21.09 22.07
CA LYS A 423 -21.52 20.50 20.73
C LYS A 423 -20.29 20.80 19.86
N VAL A 424 -19.86 22.07 19.83
CA VAL A 424 -18.61 22.53 19.21
C VAL A 424 -17.37 21.72 19.66
N GLN A 425 -17.23 21.45 20.97
CA GLN A 425 -16.13 20.63 21.48
C GLN A 425 -16.20 19.16 21.05
N THR A 426 -17.41 18.63 20.83
CA THR A 426 -17.60 17.28 20.29
C THR A 426 -17.27 17.24 18.80
N ILE A 427 -17.74 18.20 18.00
CA ILE A 427 -17.41 18.34 16.56
C ILE A 427 -15.89 18.41 16.36
N LEU A 428 -15.19 19.27 17.11
CA LEU A 428 -13.73 19.42 17.03
C LEU A 428 -12.96 18.18 17.52
N ARG A 429 -13.54 17.39 18.42
CA ARG A 429 -12.96 16.12 18.88
C ARG A 429 -13.12 15.03 17.81
N ASN A 430 -14.30 14.94 17.19
CA ASN A 430 -14.60 14.00 16.12
C ASN A 430 -13.71 14.24 14.88
N HIS A 431 -13.36 15.50 14.59
CA HIS A 431 -12.45 15.87 13.50
C HIS A 431 -10.97 16.00 13.94
N GLY A 432 -10.58 15.49 15.12
CA GLY A 432 -9.17 15.43 15.55
C GLY A 432 -8.46 16.77 15.85
N LEU A 433 -9.19 17.90 15.83
CA LEU A 433 -8.66 19.25 15.98
C LEU A 433 -8.51 19.70 17.45
N LEU A 434 -9.25 19.09 18.38
CA LEU A 434 -9.18 19.42 19.80
C LEU A 434 -7.85 18.93 20.42
N SER A 435 -7.31 19.69 21.37
CA SER A 435 -6.01 19.45 22.03
C SER A 435 -4.78 19.60 21.12
N LYS A 436 -4.86 20.44 20.07
CA LYS A 436 -3.76 20.74 19.14
C LYS A 436 -3.19 22.14 19.34
N HIS A 437 -1.86 22.28 19.30
CA HIS A 437 -1.17 23.57 19.16
C HIS A 437 -1.18 24.05 17.70
N SER A 438 -0.97 25.35 17.47
CA SER A 438 -1.00 25.95 16.13
C SER A 438 -0.03 25.33 15.11
N ARG A 439 1.04 24.66 15.58
CA ARG A 439 2.00 23.93 14.74
C ARG A 439 1.58 22.49 14.38
N GLU A 440 0.57 21.97 15.06
CA GLU A 440 -0.01 20.64 14.90
C GLU A 440 -1.40 20.69 14.24
N LYS A 441 -1.90 21.90 13.91
CA LYS A 441 -3.12 22.07 13.15
C LYS A 441 -2.93 21.52 11.74
N LEU A 442 -3.98 20.87 11.27
CA LEU A 442 -4.12 20.24 9.96
C LEU A 442 -5.54 20.49 9.44
N ILE A 443 -5.74 20.29 8.15
CA ILE A 443 -7.08 20.20 7.56
C ILE A 443 -7.63 18.79 7.87
N PRO A 444 -8.83 18.65 8.47
CA PRO A 444 -9.43 17.34 8.70
C PRO A 444 -9.87 16.65 7.42
N ASP A 445 -9.76 15.32 7.42
CA ASP A 445 -10.08 14.39 6.33
C ASP A 445 -11.40 14.73 5.60
N VAL A 446 -12.48 14.98 6.36
CA VAL A 446 -13.81 15.32 5.82
C VAL A 446 -13.80 16.54 4.89
N VAL A 447 -12.88 17.49 5.07
CA VAL A 447 -12.77 18.70 4.24
C VAL A 447 -12.22 18.37 2.84
N PHE A 448 -11.43 17.31 2.71
CA PHE A 448 -10.93 16.81 1.42
C PHE A 448 -12.00 16.04 0.62
N GLU A 449 -13.05 15.60 1.30
CA GLU A 449 -14.21 14.88 0.73
C GLU A 449 -15.44 15.81 0.56
N LEU A 450 -15.29 17.11 0.81
CA LEU A 450 -16.36 18.09 0.57
C LEU A 450 -16.57 18.35 -0.93
N SER A 451 -17.79 18.74 -1.25
CA SER A 451 -18.14 19.30 -2.55
C SER A 451 -17.35 20.59 -2.85
N ARG A 452 -17.21 20.91 -4.15
CA ARG A 452 -16.46 22.10 -4.63
C ARG A 452 -16.94 23.41 -4.00
N SER A 453 -18.26 23.56 -3.80
CA SER A 453 -18.87 24.75 -3.19
C SER A 453 -18.54 24.86 -1.69
N GLN A 454 -18.66 23.77 -0.92
CA GLN A 454 -18.31 23.79 0.50
C GLN A 454 -16.80 23.94 0.72
N MET A 455 -15.97 23.31 -0.11
CA MET A 455 -14.52 23.46 -0.09
C MET A 455 -14.08 24.90 -0.41
N ALA A 456 -14.76 25.58 -1.35
CA ALA A 456 -14.54 27.00 -1.62
C ALA A 456 -14.92 27.87 -0.41
N VAL A 457 -16.05 27.61 0.26
CA VAL A 457 -16.44 28.33 1.49
C VAL A 457 -15.43 28.09 2.62
N PHE A 458 -14.93 26.87 2.78
CA PHE A 458 -13.87 26.54 3.75
C PHE A 458 -12.62 27.39 3.51
N LEU A 459 -12.10 27.39 2.26
CA LEU A 459 -10.90 28.16 1.90
C LEU A 459 -11.13 29.67 2.06
N ASN A 460 -12.28 30.18 1.61
CA ASN A 460 -12.65 31.59 1.74
C ASN A 460 -12.63 32.07 3.22
N ARG A 461 -13.15 31.24 4.14
CA ARG A 461 -13.13 31.56 5.58
C ARG A 461 -11.76 31.34 6.22
N LEU A 462 -10.98 30.34 5.77
CA LEU A 462 -9.61 30.13 6.25
C LEU A 462 -8.68 31.30 5.86
N PHE A 463 -8.79 31.83 4.63
CA PHE A 463 -8.06 33.04 4.24
C PHE A 463 -8.57 34.32 4.93
N SER A 464 -9.78 34.30 5.52
CA SER A 464 -10.30 35.47 6.25
C SER A 464 -9.53 35.75 7.55
N THR A 465 -8.82 34.76 8.10
CA THR A 465 -7.94 34.88 9.27
C THR A 465 -6.53 35.33 8.84
N ASP A 466 -5.53 34.43 8.81
CA ASP A 466 -4.11 34.65 8.49
C ASP A 466 -3.82 34.94 7.00
N GLY A 467 -4.86 35.12 6.17
CA GLY A 467 -4.74 35.45 4.76
C GLY A 467 -4.72 36.96 4.45
N TRP A 468 -4.19 37.34 3.29
CA TRP A 468 -4.19 38.72 2.81
C TRP A 468 -4.29 38.82 1.29
N ALA A 469 -4.64 40.02 0.82
CA ALA A 469 -4.55 40.44 -0.57
C ALA A 469 -3.91 41.83 -0.59
N CYS A 470 -2.85 42.07 -1.38
CA CYS A 470 -2.21 43.39 -1.44
C CYS A 470 -1.71 43.79 -2.83
N VAL A 471 -1.54 45.11 -3.00
CA VAL A 471 -0.99 45.75 -4.20
C VAL A 471 0.18 46.64 -3.78
N THR A 472 1.39 46.36 -4.27
CA THR A 472 2.61 47.09 -3.90
C THR A 472 3.16 47.91 -5.07
N LYS A 473 3.30 49.22 -4.90
CA LYS A 473 4.04 50.06 -5.87
C LYS A 473 5.54 49.89 -5.64
N GLN A 474 6.27 49.37 -6.63
CA GLN A 474 7.74 49.23 -6.57
C GLN A 474 8.40 50.37 -7.36
N LYS A 475 9.32 51.12 -6.74
CA LYS A 475 9.98 52.29 -7.36
C LYS A 475 10.70 52.00 -8.70
N SER A 476 11.04 50.74 -8.95
CA SER A 476 11.79 50.27 -10.13
C SER A 476 10.94 49.52 -11.18
N ARG A 477 9.60 49.53 -11.07
CA ARG A 477 8.70 48.91 -12.06
C ARG A 477 7.58 49.85 -12.48
N SER A 478 7.30 49.87 -13.78
CA SER A 478 6.19 50.61 -14.40
C SER A 478 4.79 50.08 -14.02
N GLN A 479 4.71 48.90 -13.40
CA GLN A 479 3.47 48.26 -12.96
C GLN A 479 3.62 47.75 -11.51
N PRO A 480 2.62 47.98 -10.62
CA PRO A 480 2.67 47.51 -9.24
C PRO A 480 2.64 45.98 -9.15
N SER A 481 3.27 45.40 -8.13
CA SER A 481 3.11 43.96 -7.80
C SER A 481 1.75 43.69 -7.16
N ILE A 482 1.24 42.47 -7.34
CA ILE A 482 0.02 41.96 -6.71
C ILE A 482 0.33 40.63 -6.02
N GLU A 483 -0.36 40.38 -4.92
CA GLU A 483 -0.30 39.10 -4.23
C GLU A 483 -1.58 38.82 -3.45
N ILE A 484 -1.89 37.52 -3.33
CA ILE A 484 -2.79 36.96 -2.33
C ILE A 484 -2.00 35.89 -1.58
N GLY A 485 -2.11 35.82 -0.25
CA GLY A 485 -1.33 34.88 0.55
C GLY A 485 -2.03 34.41 1.82
N PHE A 486 -1.42 33.42 2.47
CA PHE A 486 -1.81 32.80 3.73
C PHE A 486 -0.56 32.40 4.52
N CYS A 487 -0.57 32.57 5.84
CA CYS A 487 0.55 32.26 6.73
C CYS A 487 0.14 31.24 7.80
N SER A 488 1.03 30.30 8.16
CA SER A 488 0.87 29.54 9.40
C SER A 488 2.19 29.00 9.92
N ILE A 489 2.25 28.68 11.21
CA ILE A 489 3.37 27.94 11.82
C ILE A 489 3.35 26.45 11.46
N SER A 490 2.19 25.86 11.15
CA SER A 490 2.07 24.49 10.66
C SER A 490 2.47 24.38 9.18
N GLU A 491 3.54 23.61 8.90
CA GLU A 491 3.93 23.29 7.51
C GLU A 491 2.86 22.45 6.81
N GLN A 492 2.31 21.46 7.53
CA GLN A 492 1.35 20.51 7.00
C GLN A 492 0.06 21.21 6.57
N LEU A 493 -0.48 22.11 7.41
CA LEU A 493 -1.65 22.93 7.05
C LEU A 493 -1.42 23.74 5.78
N VAL A 494 -0.26 24.41 5.68
CA VAL A 494 0.07 25.24 4.50
C VAL A 494 0.21 24.39 3.23
N ARG A 495 0.72 23.17 3.33
CA ARG A 495 0.79 22.21 2.21
C ARG A 495 -0.57 21.63 1.84
N GLN A 496 -1.42 21.33 2.82
CA GLN A 496 -2.80 20.90 2.59
C GLN A 496 -3.62 22.01 1.89
N VAL A 497 -3.46 23.29 2.28
CA VAL A 497 -4.05 24.43 1.55
C VAL A 497 -3.50 24.52 0.12
N GLN A 498 -2.19 24.28 -0.11
CA GLN A 498 -1.60 24.24 -1.46
C GLN A 498 -2.26 23.16 -2.33
N ARG A 499 -2.54 21.97 -1.78
CA ARG A 499 -3.23 20.89 -2.50
C ARG A 499 -4.72 21.13 -2.71
N LEU A 500 -5.44 21.71 -1.76
CA LEU A 500 -6.84 22.11 -1.99
C LEU A 500 -6.94 23.15 -3.11
N LEU A 501 -6.05 24.14 -3.16
CA LEU A 501 -6.03 25.15 -4.23
C LEU A 501 -5.75 24.55 -5.62
N LEU A 502 -4.93 23.51 -5.71
CA LEU A 502 -4.69 22.77 -6.95
C LEU A 502 -5.97 22.12 -7.53
N ARG A 503 -6.98 21.83 -6.70
CA ARG A 503 -8.26 21.28 -7.17
C ARG A 503 -9.10 22.27 -7.96
N PHE A 504 -8.93 23.55 -7.66
CA PHE A 504 -9.46 24.67 -8.45
C PHE A 504 -8.48 25.08 -9.58
N GLY A 505 -7.36 24.36 -9.74
CA GLY A 505 -6.27 24.71 -10.66
C GLY A 505 -5.61 26.06 -10.34
N ILE A 506 -5.46 26.36 -9.05
CA ILE A 506 -4.84 27.59 -8.53
C ILE A 506 -3.45 27.25 -8.00
N HIS A 507 -2.41 27.81 -8.63
CA HIS A 507 -1.01 27.46 -8.38
C HIS A 507 -0.39 28.39 -7.34
N ALA A 508 -0.57 28.05 -6.07
CA ALA A 508 0.08 28.74 -4.97
C ALA A 508 1.50 28.21 -4.70
N ARG A 509 2.39 29.10 -4.24
CA ARG A 509 3.80 28.82 -3.91
C ARG A 509 4.04 28.88 -2.40
N VAL A 510 4.62 27.82 -1.85
CA VAL A 510 4.95 27.68 -0.42
C VAL A 510 6.43 27.99 -0.16
N SER A 511 6.74 28.64 0.95
CA SER A 511 8.11 28.81 1.45
C SER A 511 8.16 29.09 2.96
N LYS A 512 9.29 28.77 3.62
CA LYS A 512 9.54 29.10 5.03
C LYS A 512 10.17 30.49 5.17
N LYS A 513 9.59 31.35 6.01
CA LYS A 513 10.20 32.60 6.46
C LYS A 513 10.93 32.37 7.77
N THR A 514 12.26 32.23 7.71
CA THR A 514 13.12 31.97 8.88
C THR A 514 12.94 33.00 10.01
N LYS A 515 12.89 34.30 9.69
CA LYS A 515 12.76 35.40 10.67
C LYS A 515 11.54 35.30 11.60
N VAL A 516 10.45 34.68 11.16
CA VAL A 516 9.21 34.47 11.94
C VAL A 516 8.93 32.99 12.23
N ASN A 517 9.83 32.10 11.81
CA ASN A 517 9.69 30.64 11.84
C ASN A 517 8.31 30.11 11.37
N ALA A 518 7.73 30.75 10.37
CA ALA A 518 6.42 30.41 9.81
C ALA A 518 6.53 30.05 8.32
N TRP A 519 5.54 29.31 7.84
CA TRP A 519 5.34 28.93 6.45
C TRP A 519 4.34 29.87 5.80
N ILE A 520 4.66 30.33 4.59
CA ILE A 520 3.81 31.20 3.80
C ILE A 520 3.50 30.55 2.47
N LEU A 521 2.23 30.60 2.11
CA LEU A 521 1.69 30.32 0.80
C LEU A 521 1.31 31.65 0.12
N TRP A 522 1.68 31.84 -1.14
CA TRP A 522 1.27 33.02 -1.93
C TRP A 522 0.97 32.70 -3.40
N MET A 523 0.18 33.57 -4.00
CA MET A 523 -0.18 33.62 -5.41
C MET A 523 0.24 35.00 -5.95
N HIS A 524 1.00 35.04 -7.04
CA HIS A 524 1.46 36.28 -7.72
C HIS A 524 1.06 36.36 -9.20
N SER A 525 0.58 35.25 -9.75
CA SER A 525 0.15 35.12 -11.14
C SER A 525 -1.25 35.70 -11.29
N SER A 526 -1.46 36.57 -12.28
CA SER A 526 -2.78 37.15 -12.53
C SER A 526 -3.84 36.09 -12.86
N GLN A 527 -3.47 34.97 -13.47
CA GLN A 527 -4.42 33.89 -13.80
C GLN A 527 -4.91 33.19 -12.52
N ASP A 528 -3.97 32.79 -11.65
CA ASP A 528 -4.26 32.10 -10.39
C ASP A 528 -4.95 33.02 -9.38
N ILE A 529 -4.59 34.31 -9.36
CA ILE A 529 -5.28 35.34 -8.57
C ILE A 529 -6.72 35.56 -9.07
N LEU A 530 -6.97 35.57 -10.38
CA LEU A 530 -8.33 35.73 -10.91
C LEU A 530 -9.18 34.48 -10.62
N LYS A 531 -8.69 33.25 -10.91
CA LYS A 531 -9.33 32.00 -10.48
C LYS A 531 -9.68 32.02 -8.98
N PHE A 532 -8.72 32.39 -8.13
CA PHE A 532 -8.94 32.48 -6.69
C PHE A 532 -10.02 33.51 -6.31
N ILE A 533 -10.04 34.68 -6.93
CA ILE A 533 -11.03 35.72 -6.66
C ILE A 533 -12.43 35.34 -7.16
N ASP A 534 -12.52 34.65 -8.30
CA ASP A 534 -13.78 34.26 -8.93
C ASP A 534 -14.42 33.03 -8.28
N GLU A 535 -13.62 32.05 -7.83
CA GLU A 535 -14.15 30.80 -7.23
C GLU A 535 -14.15 30.76 -5.70
N ILE A 536 -13.27 31.52 -5.03
CA ILE A 536 -13.06 31.42 -3.58
C ILE A 536 -13.23 32.78 -2.90
N GLY A 537 -12.36 33.74 -3.18
CA GLY A 537 -12.33 35.05 -2.51
C GLY A 537 -11.89 34.98 -1.03
N ILE A 538 -12.12 36.06 -0.28
CA ILE A 538 -11.80 36.16 1.15
C ILE A 538 -12.85 37.00 1.85
N TYR A 539 -13.55 36.41 2.82
CA TYR A 539 -14.59 37.10 3.59
C TYR A 539 -14.03 38.25 4.43
N GLY A 540 -14.75 39.38 4.45
CA GLY A 540 -14.37 40.59 5.18
C GLY A 540 -13.12 41.31 4.66
N LYS A 541 -12.58 40.90 3.51
CA LYS A 541 -11.43 41.55 2.84
C LYS A 541 -11.77 41.88 1.37
N GLU A 542 -13.05 42.12 1.09
CA GLU A 542 -13.59 42.28 -0.27
C GLU A 542 -13.02 43.51 -1.00
N GLU A 543 -12.77 44.62 -0.29
CA GLU A 543 -12.19 45.83 -0.87
C GLU A 543 -10.71 45.64 -1.28
N ALA A 544 -9.95 44.85 -0.50
CA ALA A 544 -8.57 44.49 -0.83
C ALA A 544 -8.51 43.57 -2.06
N ILE A 545 -9.46 42.64 -2.17
CA ILE A 545 -9.67 41.81 -3.36
C ILE A 545 -10.00 42.67 -4.59
N ALA A 546 -10.91 43.64 -4.49
CA ALA A 546 -11.27 44.51 -5.60
C ALA A 546 -10.04 45.29 -6.13
N LYS A 547 -9.22 45.83 -5.23
CA LYS A 547 -7.94 46.50 -5.55
C LYS A 547 -6.96 45.57 -6.26
N VAL A 548 -6.83 44.31 -5.82
CA VAL A 548 -6.00 43.30 -6.49
C VAL A 548 -6.57 42.90 -7.85
N ARG A 549 -7.89 42.69 -7.95
CA ARG A 549 -8.59 42.30 -9.19
C ARG A 549 -8.39 43.32 -10.30
N ALA A 550 -8.55 44.61 -10.01
CA ALA A 550 -8.36 45.70 -10.97
C ALA A 550 -6.95 45.69 -11.62
N VAL A 551 -5.92 45.34 -10.84
CA VAL A 551 -4.52 45.23 -11.31
C VAL A 551 -4.22 43.84 -11.90
N ALA A 552 -4.97 42.80 -11.55
CA ALA A 552 -4.84 41.48 -12.15
C ALA A 552 -5.39 41.44 -13.58
N VAL A 553 -6.55 42.07 -13.83
CA VAL A 553 -7.18 42.14 -15.16
C VAL A 553 -6.31 42.89 -16.17
N THR A 554 -5.73 44.04 -15.80
CA THR A 554 -4.86 44.82 -16.71
C THR A 554 -3.54 44.12 -17.07
N LYS A 555 -3.20 43.02 -16.38
CA LYS A 555 -2.01 42.19 -16.64
C LYS A 555 -2.29 40.88 -17.38
N SER A 556 -3.54 40.41 -17.43
CA SER A 556 -3.86 39.09 -18.01
C SER A 556 -3.57 39.03 -19.52
N SER A 557 -3.54 40.18 -20.19
CA SER A 557 -3.13 40.37 -21.58
C SER A 557 -1.62 40.17 -21.83
N ALA A 558 -0.76 40.21 -20.80
CA ALA A 558 0.70 40.02 -20.91
C ALA A 558 1.12 38.53 -21.06
N LYS A 559 0.39 37.76 -21.88
CA LYS A 559 0.41 36.28 -22.01
C LYS A 559 1.73 35.62 -22.43
N GLN A 560 2.82 36.35 -22.62
CA GLN A 560 4.05 35.82 -23.26
C GLN A 560 5.04 35.15 -22.30
N SER A 561 5.10 35.52 -21.02
CA SER A 561 6.27 35.20 -20.16
C SER A 561 6.35 33.78 -19.57
N GLN A 562 5.26 33.00 -19.57
CA GLN A 562 5.22 31.65 -18.98
C GLN A 562 4.79 30.52 -19.92
N LYS A 563 4.73 30.76 -21.25
CA LYS A 563 4.43 29.72 -22.26
C LYS A 563 5.30 28.46 -22.12
N TRP A 564 6.56 28.62 -21.73
CA TRP A 564 7.51 27.53 -21.47
C TRP A 564 7.01 26.47 -20.47
N ARG A 565 6.04 26.79 -19.59
CA ARG A 565 5.49 25.81 -18.64
C ARG A 565 4.63 24.74 -19.31
N TYR A 566 3.94 25.08 -20.40
CA TYR A 566 3.00 24.20 -21.08
C TYR A 566 3.59 23.61 -22.36
N ASN A 567 4.71 24.15 -22.83
CA ASN A 567 5.33 23.75 -24.07
C ASN A 567 5.95 22.34 -23.96
N GLY A 568 5.25 21.33 -24.47
CA GLY A 568 5.68 19.93 -24.43
C GLY A 568 5.69 19.34 -23.03
N ALA A 569 4.93 19.91 -22.10
CA ALA A 569 4.46 19.14 -20.96
C ALA A 569 3.35 18.18 -21.47
N PRO A 570 3.14 17.01 -20.84
CA PRO A 570 1.97 16.17 -21.09
C PRO A 570 0.68 16.96 -20.94
N ASP A 571 -0.33 16.64 -21.76
CA ASP A 571 -1.64 17.30 -21.66
C ASP A 571 -2.20 17.20 -20.23
N GLY A 572 -2.73 18.31 -19.71
CA GLY A 572 -3.18 18.42 -18.32
C GLY A 572 -2.06 18.60 -17.28
N THR A 573 -0.80 18.73 -17.72
CA THR A 573 0.36 19.02 -16.86
C THR A 573 1.16 20.24 -17.30
N ARG A 574 2.03 20.70 -16.41
CA ARG A 574 2.91 21.85 -16.58
C ARG A 574 4.27 21.60 -15.95
N TRP A 575 5.29 22.20 -16.54
CA TRP A 575 6.64 22.22 -15.98
C TRP A 575 6.75 23.13 -14.76
N GLU A 576 7.32 22.60 -13.69
CA GLU A 576 7.94 23.36 -12.60
C GLU A 576 9.43 23.08 -12.53
N GLN A 577 10.24 24.07 -12.11
CA GLN A 577 11.66 23.81 -11.89
C GLN A 577 11.86 22.97 -10.62
N ILE A 578 12.71 21.95 -10.65
CA ILE A 578 13.17 21.30 -9.42
C ILE A 578 14.14 22.26 -8.72
N LYS A 579 13.85 22.54 -7.44
CA LYS A 579 14.62 23.46 -6.59
C LYS A 579 15.73 22.72 -5.85
N SER A 580 15.45 21.51 -5.39
CA SER A 580 16.38 20.64 -4.69
C SER A 580 15.88 19.20 -4.70
N ILE A 581 16.81 18.24 -4.83
CA ILE A 581 16.58 16.84 -4.49
C ILE A 581 17.48 16.57 -3.30
N LYS A 582 16.89 16.10 -2.20
CA LYS A 582 17.59 15.88 -0.93
C LYS A 582 17.42 14.45 -0.49
N GLU A 583 18.54 13.75 -0.38
CA GLU A 583 18.64 12.43 0.21
C GLU A 583 18.15 12.44 1.67
N LEU A 584 17.36 11.43 2.05
CA LEU A 584 16.84 11.20 3.39
C LEU A 584 17.34 9.84 3.91
N PRO A 585 17.31 9.61 5.24
CA PRO A 585 17.60 8.29 5.80
C PRO A 585 16.71 7.20 5.17
N PRO A 586 17.20 5.96 5.05
CA PRO A 586 16.42 4.87 4.48
C PRO A 586 15.06 4.71 5.14
N SER A 587 14.02 4.71 4.32
CA SER A 587 12.62 4.67 4.76
C SER A 587 11.90 3.57 4.00
N GLU A 588 10.94 2.93 4.66
CA GLU A 588 10.18 1.83 4.07
C GLU A 588 9.27 2.37 2.99
N THR A 589 9.23 1.69 1.85
CA THR A 589 8.43 2.08 0.69
C THR A 589 7.25 1.13 0.47
N VAL A 590 6.36 1.55 -0.41
CA VAL A 590 5.15 0.88 -0.84
C VAL A 590 5.14 0.89 -2.36
N ALA A 591 4.97 -0.28 -2.98
CA ALA A 591 4.68 -0.38 -4.41
C ALA A 591 3.24 0.05 -4.64
N ILE A 592 2.99 0.90 -5.65
CA ILE A 592 1.64 1.30 -6.07
C ILE A 592 1.47 0.93 -7.54
N GLU A 593 0.62 -0.05 -7.82
CA GLU A 593 0.26 -0.44 -9.19
C GLU A 593 -1.08 0.21 -9.59
N THR A 594 -1.21 0.73 -10.81
CA THR A 594 -2.45 1.33 -11.32
C THR A 594 -2.83 0.79 -12.70
N GLY A 595 -4.13 0.75 -12.98
CA GLY A 595 -4.67 0.29 -14.26
C GLY A 595 -4.02 0.94 -15.50
N THR A 596 -3.67 2.23 -15.40
CA THR A 596 -3.08 3.05 -16.47
C THR A 596 -1.55 3.22 -16.40
N HIS A 597 -0.88 2.60 -15.43
CA HIS A 597 0.58 2.63 -15.22
C HIS A 597 1.18 4.02 -14.93
N THR A 598 0.30 5.00 -14.70
CA THR A 598 0.62 6.36 -14.25
C THR A 598 -0.43 6.83 -13.26
N TYR A 599 -0.08 7.76 -12.37
CA TYR A 599 -1.01 8.38 -11.42
C TYR A 599 -0.58 9.81 -11.05
N LEU A 600 -1.48 10.52 -10.37
CA LEU A 600 -1.29 11.89 -9.89
C LEU A 600 -1.06 11.95 -8.38
N THR A 601 -0.16 12.84 -7.97
CA THR A 601 -0.10 13.38 -6.60
C THR A 601 0.04 14.90 -6.67
N ASP A 602 1.04 15.49 -6.00
CA ASP A 602 1.55 16.81 -6.33
C ASP A 602 2.32 16.82 -7.69
N PHE A 603 2.64 15.64 -8.25
CA PHE A 603 3.44 15.35 -9.46
C PHE A 603 2.72 14.35 -10.40
N PHE A 604 3.29 14.09 -11.58
CA PHE A 604 2.90 13.01 -12.51
C PHE A 604 3.94 11.86 -12.47
N GLU A 605 3.48 10.62 -12.20
CA GLU A 605 4.31 9.47 -11.79
C GLU A 605 4.02 8.20 -12.63
N HIS A 606 4.91 7.19 -12.66
CA HIS A 606 4.84 6.01 -13.55
C HIS A 606 5.43 4.71 -12.94
N ASN A 607 4.94 3.53 -13.38
CA ASN A 607 5.26 2.19 -12.84
C ASN A 607 6.07 1.31 -13.83
N SER A 608 6.78 0.24 -13.38
CA SER A 608 7.89 -0.33 -14.19
C SER A 608 8.37 -1.76 -13.89
N HIS A 609 8.77 -2.53 -14.91
CA HIS A 609 9.52 -3.81 -14.88
C HIS A 609 10.81 -3.77 -15.74
N LEU A 610 11.93 -4.37 -15.32
CA LEU A 610 13.27 -4.07 -15.92
C LEU A 610 13.79 -5.03 -17.01
N SER A 611 13.86 -6.34 -16.77
CA SER A 611 14.74 -7.25 -17.55
C SER A 611 14.37 -7.41 -19.04
N GLY A 612 13.09 -7.56 -19.37
CA GLY A 612 12.63 -7.69 -20.75
C GLY A 612 12.86 -6.42 -21.59
N ALA A 613 12.81 -5.25 -20.95
CA ALA A 613 13.08 -3.96 -21.59
C ALA A 613 14.55 -3.86 -22.07
N ILE A 614 15.50 -4.39 -21.30
CA ILE A 614 16.92 -4.44 -21.68
C ILE A 614 17.09 -5.29 -22.96
N LEU A 615 16.49 -6.48 -22.99
CA LEU A 615 16.60 -7.42 -24.12
C LEU A 615 16.05 -6.86 -25.43
N ILE A 616 14.92 -6.14 -25.39
CA ILE A 616 14.32 -5.49 -26.58
C ILE A 616 15.33 -4.52 -27.21
N LEU A 617 16.04 -3.72 -26.41
CA LEU A 617 17.02 -2.75 -26.92
C LEU A 617 18.33 -3.41 -27.35
N TYR A 618 18.81 -4.36 -26.55
CA TYR A 618 19.98 -5.18 -26.89
C TYR A 618 19.82 -5.82 -28.27
N TRP A 619 18.67 -6.43 -28.53
CA TRP A 619 18.44 -7.16 -29.78
C TRP A 619 18.35 -6.25 -31.00
N VAL A 620 17.69 -5.10 -30.88
CA VAL A 620 17.57 -4.12 -31.97
C VAL A 620 18.91 -3.42 -32.25
N PHE A 621 19.62 -2.98 -31.21
CA PHE A 621 20.73 -2.03 -31.38
C PHE A 621 22.13 -2.67 -31.36
N ALA A 622 22.34 -3.75 -30.60
CA ALA A 622 23.61 -4.50 -30.62
C ALA A 622 23.56 -5.67 -31.61
N VAL A 623 22.56 -6.56 -31.49
CA VAL A 623 22.46 -7.76 -32.34
C VAL A 623 22.00 -7.44 -33.77
N ARG A 624 21.27 -6.32 -33.95
CA ARG A 624 20.68 -5.86 -35.23
C ARG A 624 19.68 -6.88 -35.79
N GLY A 625 18.76 -7.33 -34.94
CA GLY A 625 17.75 -8.32 -35.29
C GLY A 625 16.31 -7.85 -35.08
N LEU A 626 15.38 -8.78 -35.31
CA LEU A 626 13.94 -8.62 -35.05
C LEU A 626 13.63 -9.13 -33.63
N CYS A 627 13.02 -8.32 -32.76
CA CYS A 627 12.53 -8.77 -31.45
C CYS A 627 11.00 -8.66 -31.35
N ILE A 628 10.32 -9.71 -30.93
CA ILE A 628 8.86 -9.74 -30.80
C ILE A 628 8.50 -10.10 -29.36
N THR A 629 7.45 -9.49 -28.83
CA THR A 629 6.99 -9.76 -27.46
C THR A 629 5.51 -10.12 -27.42
N THR A 630 5.15 -11.09 -26.58
CA THR A 630 3.74 -11.35 -26.22
C THR A 630 3.58 -11.62 -24.72
N ALA A 631 2.35 -11.49 -24.24
CA ALA A 631 1.91 -11.81 -22.88
C ALA A 631 0.38 -12.08 -22.92
N PRO A 632 -0.20 -12.72 -21.89
CA PRO A 632 -1.61 -13.11 -21.88
C PRO A 632 -2.62 -11.96 -22.04
N THR A 633 -2.24 -10.70 -21.72
CA THR A 633 -3.13 -9.53 -21.84
C THR A 633 -2.45 -8.31 -22.47
N GLU A 634 -3.24 -7.45 -23.11
CA GLU A 634 -2.75 -6.25 -23.79
C GLU A 634 -2.13 -5.26 -22.81
N ARG A 635 -2.69 -5.20 -21.60
CA ARG A 635 -2.20 -4.42 -20.47
C ARG A 635 -0.77 -4.80 -20.09
N GLN A 636 -0.43 -6.10 -20.07
CA GLN A 636 0.94 -6.55 -19.80
C GLN A 636 1.89 -6.12 -20.92
N VAL A 637 1.58 -6.42 -22.18
CA VAL A 637 2.47 -6.09 -23.31
C VAL A 637 2.69 -4.57 -23.44
N LYS A 638 1.62 -3.80 -23.63
CA LYS A 638 1.66 -2.36 -23.98
C LYS A 638 2.16 -1.45 -22.85
N GLN A 639 1.88 -1.86 -21.63
CA GLN A 639 1.84 -0.97 -20.46
C GLN A 639 2.83 -1.38 -19.36
N ILE A 640 3.20 -2.66 -19.26
CA ILE A 640 4.30 -3.13 -18.42
C ILE A 640 5.61 -3.23 -19.22
N LEU A 641 5.68 -4.16 -20.19
CA LEU A 641 6.94 -4.47 -20.88
C LEU A 641 7.36 -3.34 -21.83
N TRP A 642 6.45 -2.87 -22.69
CA TRP A 642 6.77 -1.83 -23.66
C TRP A 642 6.90 -0.43 -23.07
N SER A 643 6.33 -0.14 -21.89
CA SER A 643 6.54 1.16 -21.26
C SER A 643 7.98 1.34 -20.81
N GLU A 644 8.60 0.30 -20.24
CA GLU A 644 10.00 0.33 -19.85
C GLU A 644 10.97 0.15 -21.02
N ALA A 645 10.59 -0.61 -22.06
CA ALA A 645 11.37 -0.63 -23.31
C ALA A 645 11.45 0.78 -23.93
N ARG A 646 10.32 1.50 -23.99
CA ARG A 646 10.27 2.92 -24.37
C ARG A 646 11.09 3.77 -23.39
N LYS A 647 10.94 3.60 -22.06
CA LYS A 647 11.67 4.38 -21.02
C LYS A 647 13.20 4.17 -21.05
N SER A 648 13.70 3.00 -21.44
CA SER A 648 15.15 2.81 -21.61
C SER A 648 15.64 3.29 -22.99
N TYR A 649 14.79 3.19 -24.02
CA TYR A 649 15.12 3.59 -25.40
C TYR A 649 15.43 5.08 -25.53
N GLY A 650 14.46 5.96 -25.27
CA GLY A 650 14.60 7.41 -25.51
C GLY A 650 15.68 8.10 -24.67
N LEU A 651 15.96 7.61 -23.46
CA LEU A 651 17.10 8.07 -22.64
C LEU A 651 18.42 7.88 -23.39
N ASN A 652 18.46 6.88 -24.27
CA ASN A 652 19.60 6.46 -25.06
C ASN A 652 19.40 6.68 -26.57
N LYS A 653 18.28 7.23 -27.06
CA LYS A 653 17.97 7.32 -28.51
C LYS A 653 18.98 8.16 -29.28
N HIS A 654 19.54 9.19 -28.65
CA HIS A 654 20.66 9.96 -29.18
C HIS A 654 21.95 9.12 -29.41
N LYS A 655 22.08 7.97 -28.75
CA LYS A 655 23.12 6.95 -28.99
C LYS A 655 22.65 5.89 -30.00
N LEU A 656 21.43 5.38 -29.80
CA LEU A 656 20.86 4.19 -30.45
C LEU A 656 20.35 4.46 -31.87
N GLY A 657 19.81 5.64 -32.14
CA GLY A 657 19.13 6.00 -33.39
C GLY A 657 17.74 5.38 -33.54
N GLY A 658 17.11 5.60 -34.71
CA GLY A 658 15.81 5.01 -35.05
C GLY A 658 14.59 5.81 -34.62
N ARG A 659 13.42 5.14 -34.65
CA ARG A 659 12.10 5.67 -34.25
C ARG A 659 11.37 4.66 -33.37
N ALA A 660 10.56 5.14 -32.43
CA ALA A 660 9.66 4.29 -31.63
C ALA A 660 8.21 4.77 -31.74
N GLY A 661 7.30 3.87 -31.42
CA GLY A 661 5.89 4.14 -31.17
C GLY A 661 5.46 3.41 -29.89
N GLU A 662 4.16 3.24 -29.70
CA GLU A 662 3.63 2.63 -28.47
C GLU A 662 4.03 1.15 -28.34
N LEU A 663 3.90 0.36 -29.41
CA LEU A 663 4.18 -1.07 -29.43
C LEU A 663 5.32 -1.44 -30.40
N PHE A 664 6.22 -0.50 -30.73
CA PHE A 664 7.38 -0.79 -31.59
C PHE A 664 8.60 0.11 -31.34
N ILE A 665 9.78 -0.41 -31.67
CA ILE A 665 11.04 0.35 -31.83
C ILE A 665 11.67 -0.12 -33.16
N ASN A 666 11.85 0.78 -34.12
CA ASN A 666 12.40 0.49 -35.46
C ASN A 666 13.71 1.28 -35.65
N LEU A 667 14.84 0.58 -35.82
CA LEU A 667 16.09 1.21 -36.28
C LEU A 667 16.14 1.24 -37.82
N ASN A 668 15.86 0.10 -38.46
CA ASN A 668 15.62 -0.02 -39.91
C ASN A 668 14.65 -1.20 -40.17
N GLU A 669 14.63 -1.78 -41.37
CA GLU A 669 13.70 -2.87 -41.70
C GLU A 669 14.11 -4.25 -41.15
N ASP A 670 15.40 -4.44 -40.85
CA ASP A 670 15.98 -5.68 -40.32
C ASP A 670 16.20 -5.64 -38.80
N ALA A 671 16.59 -4.48 -38.28
CA ALA A 671 16.78 -4.18 -36.87
C ALA A 671 15.56 -3.44 -36.32
N ARG A 672 14.63 -4.19 -35.69
CA ARG A 672 13.38 -3.66 -35.17
C ARG A 672 12.74 -4.54 -34.10
N ALA A 673 11.80 -4.01 -33.35
CA ALA A 673 11.02 -4.75 -32.38
C ALA A 673 9.57 -4.31 -32.33
N PHE A 674 8.65 -5.22 -32.01
CA PHE A 674 7.25 -4.90 -31.74
C PHE A 674 6.56 -5.88 -30.77
N GLY A 675 5.44 -5.46 -30.18
CA GLY A 675 4.64 -6.28 -29.26
C GLY A 675 3.20 -6.43 -29.71
N PHE A 676 2.60 -7.59 -29.46
CA PHE A 676 1.17 -7.87 -29.70
C PHE A 676 0.60 -8.85 -28.68
N THR A 677 -0.73 -8.96 -28.62
CA THR A 677 -1.43 -9.92 -27.76
C THR A 677 -1.75 -11.22 -28.45
N SER A 678 -1.37 -12.31 -27.82
CA SER A 678 -1.90 -13.63 -28.11
C SER A 678 -3.30 -13.79 -27.52
N ARG A 679 -4.34 -13.53 -28.33
CA ARG A 679 -5.70 -13.98 -27.99
C ARG A 679 -5.76 -15.50 -28.19
N SER A 680 -6.48 -16.22 -27.32
CA SER A 680 -6.49 -17.70 -27.26
C SER A 680 -7.03 -18.41 -28.52
N THR A 681 -7.53 -17.67 -29.51
CA THR A 681 -8.05 -18.17 -30.79
C THR A 681 -7.22 -17.72 -32.00
N ASP A 682 -6.12 -16.98 -31.82
CA ASP A 682 -5.39 -16.35 -32.93
C ASP A 682 -3.92 -16.81 -33.03
N SER A 683 -3.76 -18.08 -33.44
CA SER A 683 -2.46 -18.66 -33.78
C SER A 683 -1.84 -18.06 -35.05
N ASN A 684 -2.55 -17.20 -35.78
CA ASN A 684 -2.05 -16.56 -36.99
C ASN A 684 -1.08 -15.41 -36.70
N GLY A 685 -1.09 -14.85 -35.48
CA GLY A 685 -0.22 -13.73 -35.09
C GLY A 685 1.28 -14.00 -35.19
N PHE A 686 1.70 -15.27 -35.25
CA PHE A 686 3.09 -15.69 -35.47
C PHE A 686 3.38 -16.20 -36.90
N GLN A 687 2.37 -16.42 -37.74
CA GLN A 687 2.57 -17.06 -39.06
C GLN A 687 3.37 -16.17 -40.02
N GLY A 688 4.28 -16.79 -40.76
CA GLY A 688 5.14 -16.12 -41.76
C GLY A 688 6.26 -15.25 -41.18
N ILE A 689 6.43 -15.20 -39.85
CA ILE A 689 7.45 -14.38 -39.19
C ILE A 689 8.80 -15.11 -39.19
N HIS A 690 9.60 -14.88 -40.23
CA HIS A 690 10.94 -15.44 -40.36
C HIS A 690 12.00 -14.36 -40.64
N LYS A 691 13.03 -14.32 -39.79
CA LYS A 691 14.29 -13.57 -39.94
C LYS A 691 15.42 -14.45 -39.41
N ASP A 692 16.66 -14.18 -39.83
CA ASP A 692 17.87 -14.86 -39.35
C ASP A 692 18.13 -14.60 -37.85
N LYS A 693 17.89 -13.37 -37.39
CA LYS A 693 18.10 -12.91 -36.01
C LYS A 693 16.79 -12.56 -35.31
N LEU A 694 15.91 -13.53 -35.10
CA LEU A 694 14.67 -13.34 -34.36
C LEU A 694 14.88 -13.59 -32.85
N LEU A 695 14.47 -12.66 -31.99
CA LEU A 695 14.22 -12.90 -30.57
C LEU A 695 12.72 -12.89 -30.31
N LEU A 696 12.21 -13.89 -29.61
CA LEU A 696 10.87 -13.88 -29.03
C LEU A 696 10.96 -13.67 -27.51
N ILE A 697 10.08 -12.86 -26.94
CA ILE A 697 9.93 -12.69 -25.48
C ILE A 697 8.48 -12.99 -25.12
N VAL A 698 8.28 -14.03 -24.31
CA VAL A 698 6.99 -14.46 -23.80
C VAL A 698 6.96 -14.16 -22.30
N ASP A 699 6.23 -13.10 -21.93
CA ASP A 699 6.11 -12.62 -20.54
C ASP A 699 4.83 -13.17 -19.88
N GLU A 700 4.90 -13.49 -18.59
CA GLU A 700 3.97 -14.37 -17.86
C GLU A 700 3.57 -15.64 -18.66
N ALA A 701 4.60 -16.34 -19.18
CA ALA A 701 4.49 -17.46 -20.12
C ALA A 701 3.59 -18.64 -19.65
N CYS A 702 3.35 -18.80 -18.35
CA CYS A 702 2.43 -19.82 -17.83
C CYS A 702 0.94 -19.55 -18.18
N GLY A 703 0.60 -18.32 -18.57
CA GLY A 703 -0.75 -17.93 -19.01
C GLY A 703 -0.99 -18.01 -20.53
N ILE A 704 -0.03 -18.55 -21.29
CA ILE A 704 -0.09 -18.63 -22.76
C ILE A 704 -0.66 -19.99 -23.20
N SER A 705 -1.49 -20.00 -24.24
CA SER A 705 -2.12 -21.23 -24.75
C SER A 705 -1.20 -22.02 -25.70
N PRO A 706 -1.39 -23.35 -25.85
CA PRO A 706 -0.54 -24.19 -26.71
C PRO A 706 -0.39 -23.68 -28.14
N GLN A 707 -1.49 -23.25 -28.76
CA GLN A 707 -1.51 -22.80 -30.17
C GLN A 707 -0.68 -21.52 -30.40
N VAL A 708 -0.45 -20.75 -29.35
CA VAL A 708 0.35 -19.52 -29.37
C VAL A 708 1.83 -19.86 -29.18
N ASP A 709 2.12 -20.75 -28.23
CA ASP A 709 3.48 -21.18 -27.90
C ASP A 709 4.09 -22.06 -29.02
N GLU A 710 3.28 -22.91 -29.64
CA GLU A 710 3.59 -23.63 -30.90
C GLU A 710 3.86 -22.65 -32.05
N GLY A 711 3.05 -21.59 -32.17
CA GLY A 711 3.26 -20.51 -33.14
C GLY A 711 4.60 -19.81 -32.94
N ALA A 712 4.95 -19.49 -31.68
CA ALA A 712 6.23 -18.91 -31.31
C ALA A 712 7.41 -19.86 -31.63
N ASP A 713 7.38 -21.12 -31.18
CA ASP A 713 8.44 -22.10 -31.47
C ASP A 713 8.60 -22.33 -32.99
N SER A 714 7.51 -22.31 -33.79
CA SER A 714 7.56 -22.47 -35.25
C SER A 714 8.36 -21.38 -35.97
N CYS A 715 8.50 -20.18 -35.37
CA CYS A 715 9.30 -19.09 -35.94
C CYS A 715 10.82 -19.32 -35.75
N LEU A 716 11.23 -20.20 -34.82
CA LEU A 716 12.61 -20.37 -34.38
C LEU A 716 13.42 -21.31 -35.28
N VAL A 717 13.23 -21.24 -36.60
CA VAL A 717 13.98 -22.07 -37.58
C VAL A 717 15.48 -21.73 -37.64
N GLY A 718 15.85 -20.45 -37.54
CA GLY A 718 17.24 -19.99 -37.69
C GLY A 718 18.19 -20.45 -36.56
N SER A 719 19.50 -20.43 -36.84
CA SER A 719 20.56 -20.69 -35.83
C SER A 719 20.79 -19.50 -34.91
N ASN A 720 20.63 -18.27 -35.44
CA ASN A 720 20.75 -17.03 -34.67
C ASN A 720 19.42 -16.60 -34.03
N ASN A 721 18.36 -17.40 -34.16
CA ASN A 721 17.09 -17.18 -33.46
C ASN A 721 17.21 -17.53 -31.96
N ARG A 722 16.45 -16.82 -31.14
CA ARG A 722 16.44 -16.88 -29.66
C ARG A 722 15.02 -16.75 -29.13
N MET A 723 14.78 -17.27 -27.93
CA MET A 723 13.56 -16.99 -27.20
C MET A 723 13.78 -16.94 -25.69
N LEU A 724 13.11 -15.99 -25.03
CA LEU A 724 12.89 -15.95 -23.60
C LEU A 724 11.43 -16.30 -23.30
N ARG A 725 11.18 -17.37 -22.52
CA ARG A 725 9.90 -17.56 -21.80
C ARG A 725 10.15 -17.22 -20.33
N ILE A 726 9.40 -16.29 -19.74
CA ILE A 726 9.50 -15.93 -18.32
C ILE A 726 8.13 -15.85 -17.67
N GLY A 727 8.02 -16.28 -16.42
CA GLY A 727 6.78 -16.15 -15.66
C GLY A 727 6.75 -16.96 -14.37
N ASN A 728 5.67 -16.78 -13.63
CA ASN A 728 5.38 -17.59 -12.45
C ASN A 728 4.99 -19.03 -12.87
N PRO A 729 5.54 -20.09 -12.26
CA PRO A 729 5.19 -21.47 -12.63
C PRO A 729 3.87 -21.89 -11.95
N LEU A 730 2.74 -21.48 -12.53
CA LEU A 730 1.41 -21.61 -11.89
C LEU A 730 0.75 -22.99 -12.08
N ALA A 731 1.04 -23.70 -13.17
CA ALA A 731 0.45 -25.02 -13.47
C ALA A 731 1.37 -25.86 -14.38
N ASP A 732 1.57 -27.13 -14.03
CA ASP A 732 2.20 -28.11 -14.92
C ASP A 732 1.29 -28.46 -16.11
N GLY A 733 1.81 -29.16 -17.12
CA GLY A 733 1.13 -29.50 -18.37
C GLY A 733 1.00 -28.33 -19.35
N THR A 734 1.25 -27.10 -18.90
CA THR A 734 1.35 -25.92 -19.78
C THR A 734 2.55 -26.04 -20.74
N PRO A 735 2.52 -25.37 -21.93
CA PRO A 735 3.66 -25.37 -22.85
C PRO A 735 4.94 -24.85 -22.19
N PHE A 736 4.81 -23.83 -21.34
CA PHE A 736 5.90 -23.29 -20.54
C PHE A 736 6.47 -24.31 -19.53
N ALA A 737 5.63 -25.14 -18.90
CA ALA A 737 6.10 -26.25 -18.04
C ALA A 737 6.83 -27.33 -18.84
N ILE A 738 6.32 -27.70 -20.02
CA ILE A 738 6.95 -28.68 -20.93
C ILE A 738 8.31 -28.16 -21.43
N ALA A 739 8.40 -26.88 -21.81
CA ALA A 739 9.65 -26.23 -22.19
C ALA A 739 10.65 -26.21 -21.02
N CYS A 740 10.18 -25.85 -19.82
CA CYS A 740 10.99 -25.86 -18.60
C CYS A 740 11.54 -27.23 -18.22
N LYS A 741 10.78 -28.31 -18.44
CA LYS A 741 11.23 -29.69 -18.22
C LYS A 741 12.44 -30.09 -19.08
N ARG A 742 12.70 -29.38 -20.19
CA ARG A 742 13.92 -29.55 -21.01
C ARG A 742 15.11 -28.76 -20.48
N SER A 743 14.90 -27.48 -20.15
CA SER A 743 15.91 -26.58 -19.56
C SER A 743 15.24 -25.32 -19.01
N HIS A 744 15.70 -24.81 -17.87
CA HIS A 744 15.24 -23.55 -17.29
C HIS A 744 16.27 -22.94 -16.33
N ILE A 745 16.18 -21.62 -16.16
CA ILE A 745 16.69 -20.89 -14.98
C ILE A 745 15.57 -20.92 -13.94
N ARG A 746 15.91 -21.20 -12.68
CA ARG A 746 14.98 -21.21 -11.54
C ARG A 746 15.40 -20.14 -10.54
N ILE A 747 14.49 -19.21 -10.27
CA ILE A 747 14.67 -18.08 -9.34
C ILE A 747 13.64 -18.25 -8.21
N PRO A 748 13.94 -19.08 -7.19
CA PRO A 748 13.08 -19.29 -6.03
C PRO A 748 13.22 -18.15 -5.03
N ALA A 749 12.32 -18.07 -4.05
CA ALA A 749 12.37 -17.11 -2.95
C ALA A 749 13.75 -17.02 -2.28
N TRP A 750 14.43 -18.16 -2.16
CA TRP A 750 15.69 -18.32 -1.43
C TRP A 750 16.90 -17.63 -2.08
N THR A 751 16.88 -17.34 -3.38
CA THR A 751 17.98 -16.58 -4.03
C THR A 751 17.83 -15.07 -3.84
N HIS A 752 16.68 -14.60 -3.34
CA HIS A 752 16.45 -13.18 -3.11
C HIS A 752 17.32 -12.64 -1.96
N PRO A 753 18.08 -11.53 -2.13
CA PRO A 753 19.04 -11.05 -1.14
C PRO A 753 18.48 -10.81 0.27
N ASN A 754 17.20 -10.47 0.38
CA ASN A 754 16.50 -10.29 1.67
C ASN A 754 16.46 -11.53 2.57
N VAL A 755 16.64 -12.73 2.01
CA VAL A 755 16.36 -14.00 2.71
C VAL A 755 17.45 -15.05 2.53
N ALA A 756 18.28 -14.97 1.48
CA ALA A 756 19.35 -15.93 1.21
C ALA A 756 20.32 -16.17 2.39
N TRP A 757 20.53 -15.16 3.24
CA TRP A 757 21.31 -15.26 4.48
C TRP A 757 20.63 -16.06 5.60
N ALA A 758 19.30 -16.06 5.66
CA ALA A 758 18.51 -16.54 6.79
C ALA A 758 18.16 -18.03 6.71
N TYR A 759 18.08 -18.57 5.49
CA TYR A 759 17.65 -19.93 5.22
C TYR A 759 18.83 -20.86 4.93
N GLN A 760 18.65 -22.13 5.30
CA GLN A 760 19.49 -23.24 4.85
C GLN A 760 18.60 -24.35 4.27
N ARG A 761 19.18 -25.24 3.47
CA ARG A 761 18.48 -26.40 2.92
C ARG A 761 18.70 -27.61 3.80
N GLU A 762 17.61 -28.15 4.34
CA GLU A 762 17.63 -29.32 5.22
C GLU A 762 17.80 -30.64 4.45
N SER A 763 17.98 -31.75 5.18
CA SER A 763 18.19 -33.08 4.61
C SER A 763 17.00 -33.65 3.83
N ASP A 764 15.78 -33.17 4.08
CA ASP A 764 14.59 -33.44 3.26
C ASP A 764 14.51 -32.56 1.99
N GLY A 765 15.49 -31.67 1.80
CA GLY A 765 15.64 -30.80 0.65
C GLY A 765 14.82 -29.52 0.69
N ILE A 766 14.09 -29.23 1.78
CA ILE A 766 13.28 -28.03 1.99
C ILE A 766 14.13 -26.94 2.66
N HIS A 767 13.90 -25.67 2.32
CA HIS A 767 14.59 -24.56 2.96
C HIS A 767 13.87 -24.08 4.22
N ARG A 768 14.60 -24.01 5.33
CA ARG A 768 14.12 -23.57 6.66
C ARG A 768 15.09 -22.57 7.29
N ILE A 769 14.59 -21.78 8.25
CA ILE A 769 15.43 -20.81 8.97
C ILE A 769 16.53 -21.56 9.71
N LYS A 770 17.77 -21.10 9.54
CA LYS A 770 18.96 -21.63 10.20
C LYS A 770 18.75 -21.72 11.73
N PRO A 771 19.11 -22.83 12.40
CA PRO A 771 18.84 -23.02 13.82
C PRO A 771 19.32 -21.86 14.71
N GLU A 772 20.52 -21.34 14.45
CA GLU A 772 21.14 -20.23 15.18
C GLU A 772 20.47 -18.86 14.96
N LEU A 773 19.58 -18.75 13.97
CA LEU A 773 18.77 -17.55 13.72
C LEU A 773 17.34 -17.69 14.25
N ARG A 774 16.90 -18.90 14.64
CA ARG A 774 15.51 -19.17 15.02
C ARG A 774 15.07 -18.39 16.27
N GLU A 775 15.89 -18.39 17.32
CA GLU A 775 15.66 -17.62 18.56
C GLU A 775 15.76 -16.09 18.37
N HIS A 776 16.04 -15.63 17.15
CA HIS A 776 16.21 -14.21 16.81
C HIS A 776 15.20 -13.73 15.76
N LEU A 777 14.41 -14.65 15.19
CA LEU A 777 13.42 -14.40 14.15
C LEU A 777 12.00 -14.84 14.54
N PHE A 778 11.83 -15.54 15.67
CA PHE A 778 10.55 -16.04 16.16
C PHE A 778 10.34 -15.70 17.65
N ASP A 779 9.09 -15.66 18.09
CA ASP A 779 8.71 -15.55 19.50
C ASP A 779 8.66 -16.90 20.23
N GLU A 780 8.39 -16.87 21.54
CA GLU A 780 8.27 -18.05 22.41
C GLU A 780 7.15 -19.03 22.01
N ASN A 781 6.21 -18.60 21.16
CA ASN A 781 5.10 -19.40 20.63
C ASN A 781 5.40 -19.94 19.21
N GLY A 782 6.59 -19.67 18.68
CA GLY A 782 7.00 -20.07 17.34
C GLY A 782 6.40 -19.23 16.21
N LYS A 783 5.84 -18.05 16.51
CA LYS A 783 5.38 -17.09 15.49
C LYS A 783 6.56 -16.24 15.01
N VAL A 784 6.65 -16.00 13.70
CA VAL A 784 7.67 -15.10 13.13
C VAL A 784 7.52 -13.66 13.66
N LEU A 785 8.65 -13.03 13.97
CA LEU A 785 8.73 -11.65 14.48
C LEU A 785 8.73 -10.64 13.34
N ASP A 786 8.04 -9.52 13.55
CA ASP A 786 8.12 -8.36 12.65
C ASP A 786 9.57 -7.87 12.55
N ARG A 787 9.95 -7.32 11.40
CA ARG A 787 11.33 -6.90 11.06
C ARG A 787 11.99 -5.93 12.05
N GLU A 788 11.20 -5.18 12.83
CA GLU A 788 11.67 -4.26 13.88
C GLU A 788 12.05 -4.98 15.19
N ASN A 789 11.50 -6.18 15.43
CA ASN A 789 11.62 -6.95 16.68
C ASN A 789 12.73 -8.02 16.64
N TRP A 790 13.41 -8.21 15.51
CA TRP A 790 14.44 -9.24 15.32
C TRP A 790 15.62 -9.10 16.29
N GLY A 791 16.12 -10.22 16.81
CA GLY A 791 17.31 -10.28 17.64
C GLY A 791 18.55 -9.76 16.91
N LYS A 792 19.44 -9.08 17.64
CA LYS A 792 20.65 -8.44 17.07
C LYS A 792 21.47 -9.36 16.14
N PRO A 793 21.75 -10.64 16.46
CA PRO A 793 22.58 -11.48 15.60
C PRO A 793 21.98 -11.68 14.20
N ALA A 794 20.65 -11.84 14.09
CA ALA A 794 19.99 -11.93 12.79
C ALA A 794 20.10 -10.61 11.98
N GLN A 795 20.05 -9.46 12.66
CA GLN A 795 20.28 -8.17 12.00
C GLN A 795 21.72 -8.00 11.51
N THR A 796 22.70 -8.51 12.27
CA THR A 796 24.13 -8.52 11.91
C THR A 796 24.39 -9.42 10.70
N VAL A 797 23.98 -10.69 10.75
CA VAL A 797 24.22 -11.66 9.66
C VAL A 797 23.56 -11.21 8.35
N MET A 798 22.38 -10.58 8.40
CA MET A 798 21.77 -9.97 7.22
C MET A 798 22.62 -8.83 6.64
N ALA A 799 23.15 -7.94 7.48
CA ALA A 799 23.94 -6.79 7.03
C ALA A 799 25.27 -7.23 6.41
N GLU A 800 25.99 -8.14 7.07
CA GLU A 800 27.26 -8.72 6.59
C GLU A 800 27.08 -9.45 5.26
N TYR A 801 26.00 -10.25 5.12
CA TYR A 801 25.66 -10.89 3.86
C TYR A 801 25.41 -9.88 2.73
N LEU A 802 24.52 -8.91 2.95
CA LEU A 802 24.16 -7.90 1.93
C LEU A 802 25.39 -7.10 1.46
N GLU A 803 26.28 -6.73 2.38
CA GLU A 803 27.55 -6.08 2.06
C GLU A 803 28.44 -7.00 1.18
N SER A 804 28.58 -8.28 1.53
CA SER A 804 29.39 -9.26 0.78
C SER A 804 28.89 -9.58 -0.64
N VAL A 805 27.62 -9.31 -0.97
CA VAL A 805 27.04 -9.51 -2.30
C VAL A 805 26.70 -8.20 -3.02
N GLU A 806 27.24 -7.08 -2.53
CA GLU A 806 27.02 -5.71 -3.05
C GLU A 806 25.52 -5.33 -3.18
N ALA A 807 24.66 -5.89 -2.32
CA ALA A 807 23.21 -5.69 -2.34
C ALA A 807 22.70 -4.85 -1.16
N ILE A 808 21.41 -4.51 -1.22
CA ILE A 808 20.69 -3.77 -0.16
C ILE A 808 19.33 -4.45 0.13
N GLU A 809 18.78 -4.25 1.34
CA GLU A 809 17.56 -4.93 1.81
C GLU A 809 16.31 -4.47 1.03
N ILE A 810 16.00 -5.16 -0.07
CA ILE A 810 14.82 -4.97 -0.94
C ILE A 810 13.52 -5.43 -0.24
N LYS A 811 13.20 -4.98 0.99
CA LYS A 811 11.97 -5.41 1.72
C LYS A 811 10.71 -5.34 0.84
N GLY A 812 9.66 -6.08 1.22
CA GLY A 812 8.35 -6.07 0.58
C GLY A 812 8.31 -6.76 -0.80
N ALA A 813 9.41 -6.76 -1.55
CA ALA A 813 9.83 -8.02 -2.18
C ALA A 813 10.18 -9.04 -1.07
N ILE A 814 10.23 -10.32 -1.44
CA ILE A 814 10.18 -11.49 -0.54
C ILE A 814 10.98 -11.31 0.77
N SER A 815 10.32 -11.52 1.90
CA SER A 815 10.86 -11.36 3.25
C SER A 815 10.74 -12.65 4.07
N VAL A 816 11.53 -12.78 5.15
CA VAL A 816 11.42 -13.90 6.10
C VAL A 816 9.99 -14.04 6.62
N GLU A 817 9.39 -12.91 7.02
CA GLU A 817 8.02 -12.85 7.54
C GLU A 817 6.98 -13.35 6.53
N TRP A 818 7.09 -12.95 5.25
CA TRP A 818 6.17 -13.40 4.20
C TRP A 818 6.31 -14.90 3.93
N ILE A 819 7.55 -15.41 3.87
CA ILE A 819 7.80 -16.85 3.68
C ILE A 819 7.22 -17.65 4.85
N GLU A 820 7.51 -17.30 6.11
CA GLU A 820 7.03 -18.08 7.24
C GLU A 820 5.50 -17.96 7.45
N ASN A 821 4.91 -16.79 7.16
CA ASN A 821 3.45 -16.66 7.09
C ASN A 821 2.85 -17.53 5.97
N ALA A 822 3.50 -17.65 4.80
CA ALA A 822 3.08 -18.57 3.75
C ALA A 822 3.28 -20.04 4.16
N ARG A 823 4.33 -20.36 4.92
CA ARG A 823 4.62 -21.70 5.47
C ARG A 823 3.51 -22.13 6.42
N ILE A 824 3.10 -21.24 7.33
CA ILE A 824 2.01 -21.48 8.29
C ILE A 824 0.64 -21.54 7.61
N LYS A 825 0.35 -20.63 6.66
CA LYS A 825 -0.97 -20.52 6.03
C LYS A 825 -1.24 -21.59 4.96
N TYR A 826 -0.21 -22.04 4.24
CA TYR A 826 -0.35 -22.91 3.08
C TYR A 826 0.48 -24.20 3.15
N GLY A 827 1.43 -24.35 4.06
CA GLY A 827 2.27 -25.56 4.19
C GLY A 827 3.35 -25.71 3.12
N GLU A 828 4.46 -26.35 3.50
CA GLU A 828 5.74 -26.50 2.75
C GLU A 828 5.68 -27.30 1.42
N GLY A 829 4.50 -27.53 0.88
CA GLY A 829 4.29 -28.20 -0.40
C GLY A 829 2.85 -28.12 -0.89
N SER A 830 2.15 -27.04 -0.56
CA SER A 830 0.96 -26.67 -1.34
C SER A 830 1.37 -26.18 -2.72
N ALA A 831 0.41 -26.13 -3.64
CA ALA A 831 0.63 -25.52 -4.95
C ALA A 831 1.08 -24.05 -4.85
N PHE A 832 0.63 -23.32 -3.82
CA PHE A 832 1.10 -21.95 -3.52
C PHE A 832 2.58 -21.94 -3.13
N TRP A 833 3.00 -22.84 -2.23
CA TRP A 833 4.40 -22.93 -1.80
C TRP A 833 5.34 -23.32 -2.95
N GLU A 834 5.02 -24.39 -3.67
CA GLU A 834 5.83 -24.84 -4.82
C GLU A 834 5.95 -23.73 -5.87
N SER A 835 4.85 -23.06 -6.21
CA SER A 835 4.82 -22.01 -7.24
C SER A 835 5.46 -20.68 -6.82
N ARG A 836 5.13 -20.17 -5.62
CA ARG A 836 5.47 -18.80 -5.18
C ARG A 836 6.65 -18.72 -4.22
N VAL A 837 7.11 -19.84 -3.65
CA VAL A 837 8.28 -19.87 -2.77
C VAL A 837 9.40 -20.70 -3.40
N GLU A 838 9.11 -21.93 -3.81
CA GLU A 838 10.10 -22.78 -4.48
C GLU A 838 10.20 -22.55 -6.00
N ALA A 839 9.42 -21.64 -6.60
CA ALA A 839 9.41 -21.38 -8.06
C ALA A 839 9.48 -22.66 -8.91
N ARG A 840 8.66 -23.66 -8.58
CA ARG A 840 8.47 -24.92 -9.33
C ARG A 840 7.03 -24.98 -9.84
N PHE A 841 6.81 -25.75 -10.89
CA PHE A 841 5.45 -26.11 -11.29
C PHE A 841 4.85 -27.02 -10.22
N PRO A 842 3.68 -26.68 -9.65
CA PRO A 842 3.04 -27.55 -8.70
C PRO A 842 2.48 -28.78 -9.43
N LEU A 843 2.62 -29.94 -8.80
CA LEU A 843 2.05 -31.22 -9.25
C LEU A 843 0.51 -31.18 -9.33
N ASP A 844 -0.09 -30.18 -8.67
CA ASP A 844 -1.51 -30.09 -8.36
C ASP A 844 -2.02 -28.66 -8.52
N SER A 845 -3.27 -28.52 -8.94
CA SER A 845 -3.96 -27.23 -8.96
C SER A 845 -4.07 -26.65 -7.55
N GLY A 846 -3.91 -25.32 -7.41
CA GLY A 846 -4.21 -24.62 -6.15
C GLY A 846 -5.67 -24.72 -5.70
N GLN A 847 -6.57 -25.21 -6.56
CA GLN A 847 -7.98 -25.49 -6.24
C GLN A 847 -8.25 -26.98 -5.97
N SER A 848 -7.25 -27.86 -6.07
CA SER A 848 -7.41 -29.31 -5.85
C SER A 848 -7.84 -29.62 -4.42
N ILE A 849 -8.87 -30.47 -4.25
CA ILE A 849 -9.38 -30.83 -2.91
C ILE A 849 -8.43 -31.77 -2.17
N ILE A 850 -7.86 -32.77 -2.85
CA ILE A 850 -6.87 -33.70 -2.32
C ILE A 850 -5.75 -33.82 -3.38
N PRO A 851 -4.65 -33.04 -3.24
CA PRO A 851 -3.51 -33.06 -4.17
C PRO A 851 -2.89 -34.46 -4.37
N ARG A 852 -2.42 -34.78 -5.58
CA ARG A 852 -1.59 -35.97 -5.89
C ARG A 852 -0.43 -36.12 -4.92
N ARG A 853 0.19 -35.01 -4.50
CA ARG A 853 1.28 -35.06 -3.50
C ARG A 853 0.85 -35.75 -2.20
N TYR A 854 -0.41 -35.60 -1.78
CA TYR A 854 -0.93 -36.17 -0.53
C TYR A 854 -1.20 -37.67 -0.69
N PHE A 855 -1.64 -38.08 -1.89
CA PHE A 855 -1.72 -39.49 -2.28
C PHE A 855 -0.34 -40.17 -2.23
N LEU A 856 0.66 -39.58 -2.89
CA LEU A 856 2.03 -40.09 -2.93
C LEU A 856 2.67 -40.14 -1.54
N MET A 857 2.42 -39.14 -0.69
CA MET A 857 2.85 -39.15 0.73
C MET A 857 2.24 -40.32 1.51
N ALA A 858 0.98 -40.67 1.25
CA ALA A 858 0.30 -41.77 1.92
C ALA A 858 0.71 -43.16 1.37
N ARG A 859 1.07 -43.26 0.09
CA ARG A 859 1.74 -44.45 -0.48
C ARG A 859 3.12 -44.65 0.17
N VAL A 860 3.96 -43.63 0.19
CA VAL A 860 5.28 -43.65 0.86
C VAL A 860 5.16 -44.00 2.36
N LYS A 861 4.12 -43.55 3.06
CA LYS A 861 3.87 -43.95 4.45
C LYS A 861 3.51 -45.43 4.57
N PHE A 862 2.73 -46.01 3.66
CA PHE A 862 2.44 -47.44 3.67
C PHE A 862 3.73 -48.24 3.49
N ASP A 863 4.56 -47.85 2.53
CA ASP A 863 5.79 -48.55 2.15
C ASP A 863 6.89 -48.52 3.25
N GLN A 864 6.65 -47.86 4.40
CA GLN A 864 7.52 -47.89 5.60
C GLN A 864 7.39 -49.17 6.45
N LEU A 865 6.34 -49.97 6.25
CA LEU A 865 6.13 -51.26 6.92
C LEU A 865 5.67 -52.30 5.89
N THR A 866 5.95 -53.58 6.14
CA THR A 866 5.42 -54.64 5.30
C THR A 866 3.89 -54.73 5.41
N PRO A 867 3.19 -55.26 4.39
CA PRO A 867 1.75 -55.51 4.46
C PRO A 867 1.33 -56.43 5.63
N SER A 868 2.25 -57.24 6.17
CA SER A 868 1.99 -58.09 7.34
C SER A 868 1.99 -57.28 8.64
N GLU A 869 2.99 -56.43 8.85
CA GLU A 869 3.07 -55.53 10.02
C GLU A 869 1.89 -54.55 10.05
N TRP A 870 1.45 -54.05 8.89
CA TRP A 870 0.23 -53.24 8.81
C TRP A 870 -1.02 -54.03 9.23
N ARG A 871 -1.17 -55.29 8.82
CA ARG A 871 -2.32 -56.14 9.22
C ARG A 871 -2.31 -56.45 10.72
N GLU A 872 -1.14 -56.72 11.29
CA GLU A 872 -0.98 -56.94 12.73
C GLU A 872 -1.36 -55.67 13.52
N LYS A 873 -0.78 -54.52 13.16
CA LYS A 873 -1.04 -53.21 13.78
C LYS A 873 -2.50 -52.75 13.66
N LEU A 874 -3.21 -53.21 12.64
CA LEU A 874 -4.61 -52.85 12.36
C LEU A 874 -5.61 -53.97 12.72
N SER A 875 -5.16 -55.08 13.29
CA SER A 875 -5.98 -56.27 13.60
C SER A 875 -7.21 -55.97 14.47
N PHE A 876 -7.09 -55.06 15.44
CA PHE A 876 -8.19 -54.60 16.30
C PHE A 876 -9.17 -53.62 15.63
N HIS A 877 -8.86 -53.13 14.42
CA HIS A 877 -9.73 -52.22 13.69
C HIS A 877 -10.61 -52.99 12.71
N THR A 878 -11.93 -52.85 12.82
CA THR A 878 -12.86 -53.38 11.82
C THR A 878 -12.67 -52.67 10.46
N PRO A 879 -12.86 -53.39 9.35
CA PRO A 879 -12.94 -52.78 8.02
C PRO A 879 -14.06 -51.74 7.92
N ARG A 880 -13.85 -50.76 7.04
CA ARG A 880 -14.81 -49.72 6.68
C ARG A 880 -14.93 -49.62 5.16
N TYR A 881 -16.11 -49.87 4.64
CA TYR A 881 -16.39 -50.00 3.22
C TYR A 881 -17.10 -48.76 2.69
N GLY A 882 -16.76 -48.31 1.49
CA GLY A 882 -17.39 -47.15 0.84
C GLY A 882 -17.90 -47.50 -0.55
N LEU A 883 -19.20 -47.37 -0.78
CA LEU A 883 -19.86 -47.73 -2.04
C LEU A 883 -20.44 -46.48 -2.71
N ASP A 884 -19.87 -46.09 -3.87
CA ASP A 884 -20.52 -45.17 -4.82
C ASP A 884 -21.31 -46.00 -5.84
N VAL A 885 -22.57 -45.63 -6.09
CA VAL A 885 -23.51 -46.42 -6.91
C VAL A 885 -23.82 -45.66 -8.18
N GLY A 886 -23.01 -45.92 -9.22
CA GLY A 886 -23.23 -45.40 -10.56
C GLY A 886 -24.62 -45.74 -11.15
N ASP A 887 -25.07 -44.89 -12.06
CA ASP A 887 -26.36 -44.90 -12.74
C ASP A 887 -26.17 -44.48 -14.21
N GLY A 888 -27.07 -44.88 -15.12
CA GLY A 888 -27.09 -44.41 -16.51
C GLY A 888 -25.80 -44.64 -17.32
N GLY A 889 -24.97 -45.62 -16.95
CA GLY A 889 -23.67 -45.90 -17.57
C GLY A 889 -22.46 -45.42 -16.76
N ASP A 890 -22.63 -44.68 -15.66
CA ASP A 890 -21.56 -44.49 -14.67
C ASP A 890 -21.27 -45.82 -13.94
N ALA A 891 -20.00 -46.11 -13.67
CA ALA A 891 -19.58 -47.32 -12.96
C ALA A 891 -19.91 -47.26 -11.45
N HIS A 892 -20.18 -48.41 -10.84
CA HIS A 892 -20.14 -48.55 -9.38
C HIS A 892 -18.68 -48.56 -8.89
N ALA A 893 -18.41 -48.06 -7.69
CA ALA A 893 -17.08 -48.11 -7.10
C ALA A 893 -17.12 -48.51 -5.63
N LEU A 894 -16.16 -49.35 -5.21
CA LEU A 894 -16.01 -49.82 -3.83
C LEU A 894 -14.62 -49.48 -3.30
N SER A 895 -14.56 -48.92 -2.09
CA SER A 895 -13.35 -48.81 -1.28
C SER A 895 -13.41 -49.69 -0.02
N ARG A 896 -12.24 -50.11 0.49
CA ARG A 896 -12.09 -50.69 1.84
C ARG A 896 -10.91 -50.06 2.59
N TRP A 897 -11.25 -49.38 3.68
CA TRP A 897 -10.31 -48.93 4.70
C TRP A 897 -10.21 -49.94 5.85
N GLN A 898 -9.10 -49.94 6.58
CA GLN A 898 -8.98 -50.56 7.89
C GLN A 898 -8.11 -49.67 8.79
N GLY A 899 -8.64 -49.24 9.94
CA GLY A 899 -8.02 -48.17 10.74
C GLY A 899 -7.71 -46.93 9.89
N SER A 900 -6.42 -46.61 9.74
CA SER A 900 -5.87 -45.49 8.97
C SER A 900 -5.30 -45.86 7.58
N VAL A 901 -5.45 -47.11 7.13
CA VAL A 901 -4.96 -47.58 5.81
C VAL A 901 -6.13 -47.79 4.84
N LEU A 902 -6.03 -47.22 3.64
CA LEU A 902 -6.84 -47.60 2.48
C LEU A 902 -6.19 -48.82 1.81
N TRP A 903 -6.90 -49.96 1.80
CA TRP A 903 -6.34 -51.25 1.35
C TRP A 903 -6.68 -51.63 -0.09
N SER A 904 -7.80 -51.14 -0.61
CA SER A 904 -8.25 -51.44 -1.97
C SER A 904 -9.32 -50.45 -2.40
N VAL A 905 -9.29 -50.06 -3.68
CA VAL A 905 -10.42 -49.48 -4.40
C VAL A 905 -10.60 -50.26 -5.71
N ARG A 906 -11.85 -50.42 -6.16
CA ARG A 906 -12.18 -50.99 -7.47
C ARG A 906 -13.39 -50.31 -8.09
N SER A 907 -13.41 -50.25 -9.42
CA SER A 907 -14.53 -49.80 -10.24
C SER A 907 -15.18 -50.99 -10.95
N GLN A 908 -16.49 -50.94 -11.21
CA GLN A 908 -17.22 -51.93 -12.00
C GLN A 908 -18.29 -51.22 -12.87
N PRO A 909 -18.21 -51.29 -14.21
CA PRO A 909 -19.23 -50.72 -15.08
C PRO A 909 -20.64 -51.23 -14.78
N THR A 910 -21.62 -50.33 -14.86
CA THR A 910 -23.04 -50.68 -14.89
C THR A 910 -23.40 -51.35 -16.22
N LEU A 911 -24.45 -52.18 -16.23
CA LEU A 911 -25.04 -52.72 -17.47
C LEU A 911 -26.27 -51.93 -17.93
N GLY A 912 -26.79 -51.02 -17.10
CA GLY A 912 -27.97 -50.21 -17.39
C GLY A 912 -29.27 -50.99 -17.19
N ASP A 913 -29.27 -52.01 -16.32
CA ASP A 913 -30.43 -52.87 -16.06
C ASP A 913 -30.89 -52.85 -14.59
N GLU A 914 -32.07 -53.40 -14.32
CA GLU A 914 -32.72 -53.38 -13.01
C GLU A 914 -31.92 -54.10 -11.89
N LEU A 915 -30.90 -54.89 -12.24
CA LEU A 915 -30.09 -55.66 -11.30
C LEU A 915 -28.83 -54.92 -10.83
N ASP A 916 -28.47 -53.77 -11.41
CA ASP A 916 -27.22 -53.04 -11.08
C ASP A 916 -27.15 -52.66 -9.58
N THR A 917 -28.26 -52.24 -8.96
CA THR A 917 -28.28 -52.01 -7.48
C THR A 917 -27.97 -53.28 -6.68
N GLY A 918 -28.38 -54.44 -7.17
CA GLY A 918 -28.01 -55.76 -6.62
C GLY A 918 -26.55 -56.11 -6.85
N ARG A 919 -25.97 -55.76 -8.01
CA ARG A 919 -24.53 -55.93 -8.30
C ARG A 919 -23.69 -55.06 -7.37
N ALA A 920 -24.03 -53.78 -7.21
CA ALA A 920 -23.37 -52.85 -6.31
C ALA A 920 -23.37 -53.35 -4.84
N ALA A 921 -24.51 -53.84 -4.34
CA ALA A 921 -24.56 -54.49 -3.03
C ALA A 921 -23.69 -55.77 -2.97
N GLY A 922 -23.72 -56.58 -4.03
CA GLY A 922 -22.90 -57.79 -4.18
C GLY A 922 -21.39 -57.53 -4.10
N MET A 923 -20.91 -56.40 -4.62
CA MET A 923 -19.50 -55.99 -4.53
C MET A 923 -19.02 -55.88 -3.08
N VAL A 924 -19.87 -55.38 -2.17
CA VAL A 924 -19.59 -55.23 -0.73
C VAL A 924 -19.60 -56.60 -0.05
N LEU A 925 -20.65 -57.41 -0.30
CA LEU A 925 -20.81 -58.74 0.29
C LEU A 925 -19.66 -59.69 -0.06
N ALA A 926 -19.15 -59.59 -1.30
CA ALA A 926 -17.97 -60.35 -1.74
C ALA A 926 -16.70 -59.94 -1.00
N ASP A 927 -16.48 -58.63 -0.78
CA ASP A 927 -15.28 -58.14 -0.06
C ASP A 927 -15.33 -58.50 1.43
N MET A 928 -16.49 -58.36 2.09
CA MET A 928 -16.68 -58.76 3.48
C MET A 928 -16.41 -60.25 3.70
N LYS A 929 -16.86 -61.11 2.78
CA LYS A 929 -16.55 -62.56 2.83
C LYS A 929 -15.05 -62.87 2.74
N GLN A 930 -14.25 -61.98 2.14
CA GLN A 930 -12.80 -62.15 1.98
C GLN A 930 -11.97 -61.42 3.06
N HIS A 931 -12.49 -60.32 3.62
CA HIS A 931 -11.73 -59.37 4.44
C HIS A 931 -12.37 -59.01 5.79
N GLY A 932 -13.53 -59.57 6.11
CA GLY A 932 -14.21 -59.44 7.41
C GLY A 932 -15.34 -58.42 7.43
N ASP A 933 -16.30 -58.65 8.32
CA ASP A 933 -17.46 -57.77 8.52
C ASP A 933 -17.04 -56.38 9.02
N GLY A 934 -17.82 -55.37 8.66
CA GLY A 934 -17.48 -53.98 8.94
C GLY A 934 -18.63 -53.00 8.69
N ALA A 935 -18.34 -51.71 8.83
CA ALA A 935 -19.32 -50.66 8.55
C ALA A 935 -19.30 -50.27 7.06
N VAL A 936 -20.45 -49.89 6.50
CA VAL A 936 -20.58 -49.46 5.09
C VAL A 936 -21.13 -48.04 5.00
N GLY A 937 -20.43 -47.15 4.30
CA GLY A 937 -20.95 -45.87 3.82
C GLY A 937 -21.39 -46.01 2.36
N VAL A 938 -22.64 -45.64 2.05
CA VAL A 938 -23.19 -45.70 0.69
C VAL A 938 -23.71 -44.32 0.30
N ASP A 939 -23.57 -43.88 -0.95
CA ASP A 939 -24.33 -42.70 -1.41
C ASP A 939 -25.83 -42.99 -1.34
N ASN A 940 -26.58 -42.05 -0.75
CA ASN A 940 -28.00 -42.17 -0.49
C ASN A 940 -28.78 -41.07 -1.23
N VAL A 941 -28.36 -40.86 -2.48
CA VAL A 941 -29.00 -40.02 -3.50
C VAL A 941 -29.25 -40.91 -4.73
N GLY A 942 -30.45 -40.83 -5.32
CA GLY A 942 -30.80 -41.66 -6.48
C GLY A 942 -30.79 -43.16 -6.19
N VAL A 943 -30.23 -43.95 -7.11
CA VAL A 943 -30.25 -45.42 -7.11
C VAL A 943 -29.59 -46.08 -5.89
N GLY A 944 -28.64 -45.41 -5.23
CA GLY A 944 -27.89 -45.97 -4.09
C GLY A 944 -28.73 -46.36 -2.87
N ALA A 945 -29.95 -45.82 -2.75
CA ALA A 945 -30.93 -46.22 -1.75
C ALA A 945 -31.32 -47.71 -1.85
N GLY A 946 -31.41 -48.26 -3.07
CA GLY A 946 -31.73 -49.68 -3.29
C GLY A 946 -30.61 -50.60 -2.77
N SER A 947 -29.37 -50.30 -3.14
CA SER A 947 -28.17 -51.02 -2.69
C SER A 947 -28.02 -50.98 -1.16
N LEU A 948 -28.26 -49.81 -0.55
CA LEU A 948 -28.22 -49.61 0.90
C LEU A 948 -29.24 -50.49 1.64
N ASP A 949 -30.47 -50.62 1.12
CA ASP A 949 -31.50 -51.45 1.73
C ASP A 949 -31.24 -52.96 1.57
N ILE A 950 -30.62 -53.39 0.47
CA ILE A 950 -30.14 -54.78 0.31
C ILE A 950 -29.10 -55.11 1.39
N ILE A 951 -28.08 -54.26 1.56
CA ILE A 951 -27.00 -54.47 2.53
C ILE A 951 -27.55 -54.52 3.97
N LYS A 952 -28.50 -53.64 4.34
CA LYS A 952 -29.16 -53.69 5.66
C LYS A 952 -29.96 -54.98 5.89
N ARG A 953 -30.65 -55.48 4.86
CA ARG A 953 -31.40 -56.76 4.95
C ARG A 953 -30.47 -57.96 5.14
N SER A 954 -29.20 -57.85 4.73
CA SER A 954 -28.13 -58.80 5.06
C SER A 954 -27.58 -58.65 6.49
N ASN A 955 -28.23 -57.87 7.37
CA ASN A 955 -27.84 -57.62 8.76
C ASN A 955 -26.47 -56.93 8.94
N ILE A 956 -26.04 -56.16 7.93
CA ILE A 956 -24.77 -55.42 7.93
C ILE A 956 -24.98 -53.97 8.38
N LEU A 957 -24.00 -53.43 9.12
CA LEU A 957 -24.00 -52.05 9.59
C LEU A 957 -23.75 -51.05 8.44
N ALA A 958 -24.82 -50.65 7.75
CA ALA A 958 -24.74 -49.73 6.60
C ALA A 958 -25.46 -48.40 6.83
N ARG A 959 -24.77 -47.28 6.57
CA ARG A 959 -25.29 -45.92 6.66
C ARG A 959 -25.33 -45.26 5.27
N GLY A 960 -26.43 -44.54 5.01
CA GLY A 960 -26.57 -43.73 3.79
C GLY A 960 -26.06 -42.31 4.01
N ILE A 961 -24.99 -41.92 3.34
CA ILE A 961 -24.39 -40.59 3.41
C ILE A 961 -25.09 -39.69 2.37
N ARG A 962 -25.44 -38.45 2.75
CA ARG A 962 -26.12 -37.49 1.86
C ARG A 962 -25.40 -36.16 1.83
N TRP A 963 -24.57 -35.98 0.82
CA TRP A 963 -23.69 -34.83 0.64
C TRP A 963 -24.36 -33.48 0.40
N GLY A 964 -25.66 -33.46 0.11
CA GLY A 964 -26.48 -32.24 0.05
C GLY A 964 -26.89 -31.69 1.42
N LEU A 965 -26.59 -32.38 2.52
CA LEU A 965 -26.85 -31.88 3.89
C LEU A 965 -25.86 -30.76 4.29
N PRO A 966 -26.23 -29.90 5.26
CA PRO A 966 -25.29 -28.95 5.87
C PRO A 966 -24.05 -29.65 6.45
N ALA A 967 -22.95 -28.91 6.51
CA ALA A 967 -21.77 -29.29 7.29
C ALA A 967 -22.01 -29.16 8.81
N SER A 968 -21.12 -29.71 9.61
CA SER A 968 -21.05 -29.54 11.06
C SER A 968 -20.41 -28.17 11.39
N ASP A 969 -19.25 -27.88 10.79
CA ASP A 969 -18.67 -26.54 10.77
C ASP A 969 -19.25 -25.72 9.60
N THR A 970 -20.41 -25.09 9.87
CA THR A 970 -21.09 -24.23 8.90
C THR A 970 -20.44 -22.86 8.69
N GLU A 971 -19.44 -22.46 9.48
CA GLU A 971 -18.66 -21.24 9.23
C GLU A 971 -17.59 -21.51 8.16
N ARG A 972 -16.94 -22.67 8.21
CA ARG A 972 -15.88 -23.09 7.27
C ARG A 972 -16.39 -23.77 6.01
N PHE A 973 -17.46 -24.58 6.09
CA PHE A 973 -17.92 -25.42 4.97
C PHE A 973 -19.36 -25.13 4.53
N ALA A 974 -19.60 -25.19 3.22
CA ALA A 974 -20.91 -24.95 2.63
C ALA A 974 -21.87 -26.15 2.70
N ASN A 975 -21.34 -27.39 2.75
CA ASN A 975 -22.11 -28.63 2.85
C ASN A 975 -21.24 -29.80 3.36
N LEU A 976 -21.90 -30.92 3.69
CA LEU A 976 -21.25 -32.14 4.18
C LEU A 976 -20.23 -32.73 3.19
N LYS A 977 -20.37 -32.51 1.86
CA LYS A 977 -19.33 -32.95 0.90
C LYS A 977 -18.01 -32.21 1.12
N ALA A 978 -18.07 -30.90 1.26
CA ALA A 978 -16.88 -30.07 1.46
C ALA A 978 -16.16 -30.44 2.77
N GLU A 979 -16.93 -30.62 3.86
CA GLU A 979 -16.41 -31.06 5.16
C GLU A 979 -15.71 -32.43 5.06
N GLN A 980 -16.41 -33.48 4.58
CA GLN A 980 -15.91 -34.85 4.59
C GLN A 980 -14.65 -35.08 3.74
N PHE A 981 -14.55 -34.39 2.60
CA PHE A 981 -13.33 -34.39 1.80
C PHE A 981 -12.18 -33.63 2.49
N TRP A 982 -12.49 -32.53 3.18
CA TRP A 982 -11.48 -31.72 3.85
C TRP A 982 -10.90 -32.41 5.10
N GLU A 983 -11.70 -33.21 5.80
CA GLU A 983 -11.23 -34.08 6.88
C GLU A 983 -10.21 -35.11 6.37
N VAL A 984 -10.49 -35.77 5.23
CA VAL A 984 -9.54 -36.71 4.59
C VAL A 984 -8.31 -35.98 4.06
N ARG A 985 -8.48 -34.80 3.45
CA ARG A 985 -7.37 -33.92 3.03
C ARG A 985 -6.43 -33.63 4.20
N GLU A 986 -6.97 -33.14 5.32
CA GLU A 986 -6.17 -32.79 6.49
C GLU A 986 -5.46 -34.01 7.11
N ALA A 987 -6.12 -35.17 7.16
CA ALA A 987 -5.54 -36.39 7.69
C ALA A 987 -4.42 -36.96 6.77
N LEU A 988 -4.52 -36.80 5.45
CA LEU A 988 -3.41 -37.08 4.53
C LEU A 988 -2.27 -36.06 4.68
N GLU A 989 -2.60 -34.77 4.82
CA GLU A 989 -1.63 -33.67 4.98
C GLU A 989 -0.77 -33.84 6.25
N LYS A 990 -1.42 -34.18 7.38
CA LYS A 990 -0.80 -34.51 8.68
C LYS A 990 -0.05 -35.84 8.66
N ARG A 991 -0.05 -36.58 7.54
CA ARG A 991 0.49 -37.96 7.40
C ARG A 991 -0.13 -38.94 8.39
N GLU A 992 -1.39 -38.78 8.75
CA GLU A 992 -2.12 -39.71 9.63
C GLU A 992 -2.53 -40.97 8.87
N LEU A 993 -2.95 -40.81 7.61
CA LEU A 993 -3.41 -41.90 6.73
C LEU A 993 -2.30 -42.47 5.83
N ALA A 994 -2.49 -43.71 5.40
CA ALA A 994 -1.62 -44.42 4.44
C ALA A 994 -2.46 -45.16 3.39
N ILE A 995 -1.87 -45.45 2.22
CA ILE A 995 -2.55 -46.09 1.10
C ILE A 995 -1.70 -47.29 0.64
N ALA A 996 -2.30 -48.48 0.60
CA ALA A 996 -1.66 -49.69 0.06
C ALA A 996 -1.54 -49.62 -1.48
N PRO A 997 -0.71 -50.45 -2.13
CA PRO A 997 -0.72 -50.58 -3.59
C PRO A 997 -2.13 -50.98 -4.08
N LEU A 998 -2.78 -50.15 -4.90
CA LEU A 998 -4.17 -50.35 -5.33
C LEU A 998 -4.31 -51.05 -6.68
N GLY A 999 -3.19 -51.35 -7.34
CA GLY A 999 -3.17 -51.95 -8.69
C GLY A 999 -3.70 -50.97 -9.73
N ASP A 1000 -4.49 -51.48 -10.68
CA ASP A 1000 -4.97 -50.73 -11.86
C ASP A 1000 -5.81 -49.47 -11.49
N TYR A 1001 -6.36 -49.41 -10.27
CA TYR A 1001 -7.16 -48.30 -9.76
C TYR A 1001 -6.34 -47.23 -9.00
N GLU A 1002 -5.01 -47.38 -8.88
CA GLU A 1002 -4.16 -46.44 -8.14
C GLU A 1002 -4.12 -45.05 -8.81
N GLU A 1003 -3.95 -45.01 -10.14
CA GLU A 1003 -4.03 -43.78 -10.93
C GLU A 1003 -5.46 -43.24 -11.01
N GLU A 1004 -6.49 -44.11 -11.12
CA GLU A 1004 -7.89 -43.68 -11.18
C GLU A 1004 -8.29 -42.89 -9.92
N LEU A 1005 -7.99 -43.44 -8.73
CA LEU A 1005 -8.27 -42.78 -7.45
C LEU A 1005 -7.47 -41.49 -7.27
N MET A 1006 -6.18 -41.50 -7.65
CA MET A 1006 -5.31 -40.33 -7.52
C MET A 1006 -5.84 -39.17 -8.39
N GLU A 1007 -6.26 -39.44 -9.62
CA GLU A 1007 -6.82 -38.42 -10.52
C GLU A 1007 -8.20 -37.93 -10.07
N ASP A 1008 -9.07 -38.79 -9.52
CA ASP A 1008 -10.38 -38.41 -8.99
C ASP A 1008 -10.24 -37.33 -7.89
N TRP A 1009 -9.34 -37.59 -6.95
CA TRP A 1009 -9.03 -36.70 -5.84
C TRP A 1009 -8.31 -35.43 -6.28
N ALA A 1010 -7.38 -35.53 -7.24
CA ALA A 1010 -6.60 -34.39 -7.71
C ALA A 1010 -7.42 -33.39 -8.55
N ASN A 1011 -8.33 -33.87 -9.40
CA ASN A 1011 -9.07 -33.04 -10.37
C ASN A 1011 -10.45 -32.56 -9.87
N THR A 1012 -10.92 -33.09 -8.74
CA THR A 1012 -12.05 -32.52 -7.98
C THR A 1012 -11.60 -31.21 -7.34
N PHE A 1013 -12.20 -30.09 -7.73
CA PHE A 1013 -11.80 -28.76 -7.22
C PHE A 1013 -12.77 -28.19 -6.18
N TYR A 1014 -12.26 -27.29 -5.34
CA TYR A 1014 -13.07 -26.48 -4.43
C TYR A 1014 -13.12 -25.00 -4.85
N GLU A 1015 -14.21 -24.35 -4.44
CA GLU A 1015 -14.58 -22.96 -4.68
C GLU A 1015 -14.86 -22.29 -3.32
N GLU A 1016 -14.53 -21.01 -3.16
CA GLU A 1016 -15.01 -20.21 -2.02
C GLU A 1016 -16.38 -19.60 -2.37
N THR A 1017 -17.33 -19.65 -1.43
CA THR A 1017 -18.62 -18.96 -1.58
C THR A 1017 -18.46 -17.45 -1.36
N ALA A 1018 -19.47 -16.65 -1.73
CA ALA A 1018 -19.54 -15.23 -1.39
C ALA A 1018 -19.60 -14.91 0.12
N ARG A 1019 -19.56 -15.94 0.99
CA ARG A 1019 -19.43 -15.82 2.45
C ARG A 1019 -18.06 -16.29 2.99
N GLY A 1020 -17.15 -16.73 2.11
CA GLY A 1020 -15.84 -17.29 2.50
C GLY A 1020 -15.87 -18.78 2.88
N GLN A 1021 -17.00 -19.47 2.72
CA GLN A 1021 -17.10 -20.90 3.02
C GLN A 1021 -16.48 -21.74 1.89
N ILE A 1022 -15.82 -22.84 2.23
CA ILE A 1022 -15.31 -23.84 1.30
C ILE A 1022 -16.48 -24.68 0.76
N LYS A 1023 -16.52 -24.86 -0.57
CA LYS A 1023 -17.54 -25.64 -1.27
C LYS A 1023 -16.86 -26.46 -2.37
N ILE A 1024 -17.17 -27.75 -2.49
CA ILE A 1024 -16.71 -28.54 -3.66
C ILE A 1024 -17.55 -28.18 -4.89
N GLU A 1025 -16.92 -28.18 -6.05
CA GLU A 1025 -17.57 -27.88 -7.32
C GLU A 1025 -18.68 -28.91 -7.68
N ASN A 1026 -19.43 -28.63 -8.74
CA ASN A 1026 -20.44 -29.57 -9.25
C ASN A 1026 -19.75 -30.72 -10.03
N LYS A 1027 -20.16 -31.98 -9.81
CA LYS A 1027 -19.66 -33.21 -10.47
C LYS A 1027 -19.64 -33.07 -12.01
N THR A 1028 -20.47 -32.21 -12.63
CA THR A 1028 -20.38 -31.85 -14.06
C THR A 1028 -19.02 -31.25 -14.47
N LYS A 1029 -18.45 -30.33 -13.69
CA LYS A 1029 -17.13 -29.72 -13.98
C LYS A 1029 -16.01 -30.74 -13.85
N THR A 1030 -16.10 -31.59 -12.83
CA THR A 1030 -15.13 -32.67 -12.58
C THR A 1030 -15.19 -33.73 -13.69
N LYS A 1031 -16.41 -34.15 -14.11
CA LYS A 1031 -16.60 -35.00 -15.30
C LYS A 1031 -15.99 -34.37 -16.57
N GLN A 1032 -16.14 -33.05 -16.76
CA GLN A 1032 -15.54 -32.35 -17.91
C GLN A 1032 -14.00 -32.36 -17.89
N ARG A 1033 -13.36 -32.40 -16.72
CA ARG A 1033 -11.90 -32.53 -16.59
C ARG A 1033 -11.41 -33.96 -16.76
N LEU A 1034 -12.10 -34.94 -16.17
CA LEU A 1034 -11.67 -36.35 -16.14
C LEU A 1034 -12.12 -37.16 -17.37
N GLY A 1035 -13.10 -36.68 -18.14
CA GLY A 1035 -13.78 -37.47 -19.17
C GLY A 1035 -14.72 -38.57 -18.64
N ARG A 1036 -14.65 -38.86 -17.34
CA ARG A 1036 -15.44 -39.86 -16.60
C ARG A 1036 -15.84 -39.33 -15.22
N SER A 1037 -16.58 -40.12 -14.47
CA SER A 1037 -17.04 -39.75 -13.12
C SER A 1037 -16.04 -40.14 -12.04
N PRO A 1038 -15.78 -39.28 -11.03
CA PRO A 1038 -14.78 -39.53 -9.97
C PRO A 1038 -15.26 -40.53 -8.90
N ASN A 1039 -15.74 -41.70 -9.33
CA ASN A 1039 -16.47 -42.62 -8.46
C ASN A 1039 -15.55 -43.40 -7.51
N CYS A 1040 -14.30 -43.67 -7.91
CA CYS A 1040 -13.29 -44.25 -7.01
C CYS A 1040 -12.93 -43.27 -5.88
N GLY A 1041 -12.76 -41.98 -6.22
CA GLY A 1041 -12.56 -40.90 -5.26
C GLY A 1041 -13.73 -40.69 -4.32
N ASP A 1042 -14.95 -40.64 -4.85
CA ASP A 1042 -16.18 -40.49 -4.06
C ASP A 1042 -16.36 -41.71 -3.11
N ALA A 1043 -16.22 -42.93 -3.62
CA ALA A 1043 -16.25 -44.17 -2.83
C ALA A 1043 -15.19 -44.23 -1.72
N ALA A 1044 -13.98 -43.73 -1.96
CA ALA A 1044 -12.92 -43.68 -0.95
C ALA A 1044 -13.27 -42.76 0.23
N ILE A 1045 -13.93 -41.62 -0.01
CA ILE A 1045 -14.40 -40.72 1.04
C ILE A 1045 -15.57 -41.34 1.84
N TYR A 1046 -16.55 -41.96 1.16
CA TYR A 1046 -17.64 -42.66 1.85
C TYR A 1046 -17.13 -43.79 2.77
N GLY A 1047 -16.09 -44.51 2.35
CA GLY A 1047 -15.51 -45.61 3.11
C GLY A 1047 -14.71 -45.15 4.32
N TYR A 1048 -13.95 -44.05 4.21
CA TYR A 1048 -13.26 -43.46 5.35
C TYR A 1048 -14.24 -43.14 6.47
N HIS A 1049 -15.37 -42.54 6.08
CA HIS A 1049 -16.47 -42.08 6.93
C HIS A 1049 -17.53 -43.14 7.27
N ALA A 1050 -17.36 -44.43 6.94
CA ALA A 1050 -18.44 -45.41 7.11
C ALA A 1050 -18.92 -45.60 8.57
N SER A 1051 -18.06 -45.32 9.55
CA SER A 1051 -18.36 -45.31 10.99
C SER A 1051 -18.35 -43.87 11.53
N PRO A 1052 -19.10 -43.56 12.62
CA PRO A 1052 -18.80 -42.37 13.40
C PRO A 1052 -17.36 -42.42 13.97
N PRO A 1053 -16.71 -41.27 14.22
CA PRO A 1053 -15.37 -41.26 14.80
C PRO A 1053 -15.36 -41.92 16.18
N ILE A 1054 -14.38 -42.80 16.40
CA ILE A 1054 -14.13 -43.38 17.73
C ILE A 1054 -13.63 -42.25 18.63
N SER A 1055 -14.29 -42.04 19.77
CA SER A 1055 -13.92 -40.98 20.71
C SER A 1055 -12.48 -41.18 21.21
N PRO A 1056 -11.63 -40.13 21.35
CA PRO A 1056 -10.19 -40.28 21.63
C PRO A 1056 -9.81 -40.95 22.97
N LEU A 1057 -10.79 -41.31 23.81
CA LEU A 1057 -10.63 -41.82 25.18
C LEU A 1057 -10.13 -43.29 25.29
N PHE A 1058 -9.67 -43.91 24.19
CA PHE A 1058 -9.15 -45.28 24.17
C PHE A 1058 -7.68 -45.40 23.68
N PHE A 1059 -6.93 -44.29 23.70
CA PHE A 1059 -5.47 -44.31 23.53
C PHE A 1059 -4.78 -43.71 24.77
N THR A 1060 -4.71 -44.52 25.83
CA THR A 1060 -3.89 -44.33 27.04
C THR A 1060 -3.31 -45.67 27.47
#